data_AF-A0A7V8YJK8-F1
#
_entry.id   AF-A0A7V8YJK8-F1
#
_cell.length_a   1.000
_cell.length_b   1.000
_cell.length_c   1.000
_cell.angle_alpha   90.00
_cell.angle_beta   90.00
_cell.angle_gamma   90.00
#
_symmetry.space_group_name_H-M   'P 1'
#
loop_
_entity.id
_entity.type
_entity.pdbx_description
1 polymer ?
#
loop_
_entity_poly.entity_id
_entity_poly.type
_entity_poly.pdbx_seq_one_letter_code
_entity_poly.pdbx_strand_id
1 'polypeptide(L)'
;MLRRELSMPIRVVVLVSGSGTLLQALLDAQQEVSYPARVVAVGADRPGIEGLARAERAGLPAFSLALRDFPDRHSWNVALAAEVRAHRPHLVVSAGFMKVLSLAFLSEVGCPVINTHPALLPSFPGVRAVRDALEYGVKLTGCTVHLVDAGVDTGPVLAQRAVPVSGGDTEQTLHERIKIEERRLLVSTVADLVSGVATVTGREVDIAVSNSTDTERRAVRRALISVYDKTGLLDLATGLHSAGVEIVSTGSTAHRIADAGVPVTRVEAVTSFPECLDGRVKTLHPKIHAGLLADTRKSEHRDQLSELGVAPFDLLVSNLYPFTETVASGADAEQCVEQIDIGGPAMVRAAAKNHASVAVLVDPSRYTWALEQIGLGGFSLLDRQRLAAEAYRHTAGYDVAVASWMGNVLAPEIDAVGTDEAAAPAGFPSWIGATWQRRAGLRYGENPHQAAALYIGTGDTGGLAGAEQLHGKEMSYNNYVDADAAWRAAHDHEAPCVAIIKHANPCGIAVATVSDADATGATIAEAHRKAHECDPVSAFGGVIATNREVSVPMAEQVSEVFTEVVVAPSYADGALEVLARKKNVRVLRVSGRPGLGAEMRQISGGLLIQRRDLVDAPGDDPAKWTLATGEPVDPATLADLV
;
A
#
# COMPACT_ATOMS: atom_id res chain seq x y z
N MET A 1 28.46 2.77 0.50
CA MET A 1 28.74 1.36 0.87
C MET A 1 29.38 1.32 2.25
N LEU A 2 28.59 1.14 3.32
CA LEU A 2 29.07 0.90 4.69
C LEU A 2 28.59 -0.50 5.11
N ARG A 3 29.41 -1.52 4.90
CA ARG A 3 29.25 -2.84 5.53
C ARG A 3 30.56 -3.19 6.22
N ARG A 4 30.67 -2.81 7.49
CA ARG A 4 31.50 -3.50 8.48
C ARG A 4 30.53 -4.06 9.50
N GLU A 5 30.70 -5.33 9.89
CA GLU A 5 30.04 -5.90 11.05
C GLU A 5 30.45 -5.09 12.27
N LEU A 6 29.58 -4.18 12.71
CA LEU A 6 29.80 -3.36 13.89
C LEU A 6 29.34 -4.17 15.11
N SER A 7 30.20 -4.32 16.11
CA SER A 7 29.81 -4.91 17.39
C SER A 7 28.79 -4.01 18.07
N MET A 8 27.59 -4.54 18.33
CA MET A 8 26.55 -3.84 19.07
C MET A 8 26.84 -3.86 20.57
N PRO A 9 26.51 -2.79 21.33
CA PRO A 9 25.85 -1.56 20.88
C PRO A 9 26.80 -0.55 20.22
N ILE A 10 26.27 0.29 19.32
CA ILE A 10 27.05 1.34 18.67
C ILE A 10 27.48 2.42 19.65
N ARG A 11 28.76 2.82 19.55
CA ARG A 11 29.38 3.88 20.36
C ARG A 11 29.04 5.26 19.80
N VAL A 12 28.38 6.09 20.60
CA VAL A 12 27.96 7.46 20.25
C VAL A 12 28.71 8.47 21.09
N VAL A 13 29.28 9.50 20.44
CA VAL A 13 29.78 10.70 21.13
C VAL A 13 28.79 11.83 20.92
N VAL A 14 28.39 12.52 21.99
CA VAL A 14 27.42 13.61 21.95
C VAL A 14 28.11 14.94 22.23
N LEU A 15 27.92 15.93 21.35
CA LEU A 15 28.44 17.28 21.50
C LEU A 15 27.32 18.23 21.96
N VAL A 16 27.58 19.04 22.99
CA VAL A 16 26.55 19.90 23.64
C VAL A 16 27.10 21.29 24.02
N SER A 17 26.26 22.34 23.96
CA SER A 17 26.63 23.70 24.39
C SER A 17 25.76 24.29 25.51
N GLY A 18 24.69 23.58 25.90
CA GLY A 18 23.65 24.08 26.80
C GLY A 18 23.21 23.07 27.86
N SER A 19 21.90 22.97 28.08
CA SER A 19 21.32 22.16 29.16
C SER A 19 21.43 20.65 28.96
N GLY A 20 21.73 20.18 27.74
CA GLY A 20 21.89 18.76 27.44
C GLY A 20 20.60 17.94 27.50
N THR A 21 19.43 18.53 27.22
CA THR A 21 18.15 17.79 27.22
C THR A 21 18.06 16.73 26.12
N LEU A 22 18.69 16.95 24.97
CA LEU A 22 18.84 15.94 23.91
C LEU A 22 19.81 14.82 24.31
N LEU A 23 20.90 15.16 25.01
CA LEU A 23 21.78 14.16 25.64
C LEU A 23 20.98 13.31 26.62
N GLN A 24 20.18 13.91 27.50
CA GLN A 24 19.36 13.16 28.44
C GLN A 24 18.43 12.18 27.73
N ALA A 25 17.77 12.60 26.65
CA ALA A 25 16.90 11.70 25.88
C ALA A 25 17.63 10.45 25.36
N LEU A 26 18.88 10.59 24.91
CA LEU A 26 19.72 9.46 24.51
C LEU A 26 20.17 8.60 25.71
N LEU A 27 20.45 9.21 26.86
CA LEU A 27 20.82 8.51 28.10
C LEU A 27 19.66 7.69 28.69
N ASP A 28 18.45 8.22 28.56
CA ASP A 28 17.22 7.54 28.96
C ASP A 28 16.93 6.38 27.99
N ALA A 29 16.98 6.64 26.68
CA ALA A 29 16.72 5.63 25.65
C ALA A 29 17.68 4.44 25.73
N GLN A 30 18.97 4.67 26.00
CA GLN A 30 19.92 3.56 26.14
C GLN A 30 19.63 2.67 27.36
N GLN A 31 18.85 3.08 28.37
CA GLN A 31 18.51 2.17 29.48
C GLN A 31 17.66 0.98 28.99
N GLU A 32 16.96 1.14 27.86
CA GLU A 32 16.23 0.06 27.21
C GLU A 32 17.21 -0.95 26.59
N VAL A 33 17.02 -2.25 26.88
CA VAL A 33 17.87 -3.35 26.38
C VAL A 33 17.89 -3.40 24.85
N SER A 34 16.79 -2.99 24.22
CA SER A 34 16.59 -3.00 22.77
C SER A 34 17.18 -1.79 22.04
N TYR A 35 17.60 -0.73 22.76
CA TYR A 35 18.12 0.47 22.11
C TYR A 35 19.54 0.23 21.59
N PRO A 36 19.81 0.46 20.30
CA PRO A 36 20.98 -0.11 19.64
C PRO A 36 22.28 0.72 19.82
N ALA A 37 22.23 1.79 20.60
CA ALA A 37 23.32 2.75 20.77
C ALA A 37 23.64 3.04 22.24
N ARG A 38 24.91 3.34 22.53
CA ARG A 38 25.42 3.74 23.84
C ARG A 38 26.20 5.03 23.72
N VAL A 39 25.91 5.99 24.58
CA VAL A 39 26.74 7.19 24.72
C VAL A 39 28.05 6.79 25.42
N VAL A 40 29.19 7.06 24.79
CA VAL A 40 30.52 6.70 25.32
C VAL A 40 31.35 7.89 25.79
N ALA A 41 31.02 9.11 25.34
CA ALA A 41 31.59 10.34 25.84
C ALA A 41 30.72 11.55 25.48
N VAL A 42 30.90 12.64 26.22
CA VAL A 42 30.22 13.92 26.00
C VAL A 42 31.25 15.04 25.85
N GLY A 43 31.20 15.74 24.72
CA GLY A 43 32.06 16.90 24.44
C GLY A 43 31.29 18.21 24.56
N ALA A 44 31.95 19.25 25.07
CA ALA A 44 31.38 20.60 25.13
C ALA A 44 32.32 21.67 24.58
N ASP A 45 31.76 22.80 24.15
CA ASP A 45 32.52 23.97 23.71
C ASP A 45 32.91 24.92 24.86
N ARG A 46 32.51 24.59 26.09
CA ARG A 46 32.83 25.34 27.32
C ARG A 46 32.57 24.50 28.57
N PRO A 47 33.31 24.75 29.66
CA PRO A 47 33.09 24.05 30.94
C PRO A 47 31.85 24.60 31.67
N GLY A 48 31.42 23.88 32.71
CA GLY A 48 30.40 24.36 33.66
C GLY A 48 28.97 24.42 33.12
N ILE A 49 28.68 23.74 32.01
CA ILE A 49 27.32 23.62 31.47
C ILE A 49 26.61 22.40 32.06
N GLU A 50 25.29 22.50 32.20
CA GLU A 50 24.45 21.41 32.72
C GLU A 50 24.55 20.13 31.87
N GLY A 51 24.84 20.24 30.57
CA GLY A 51 25.10 19.07 29.73
C GLY A 51 26.30 18.22 30.20
N LEU A 52 27.36 18.83 30.72
CA LEU A 52 28.51 18.11 31.29
C LEU A 52 28.14 17.51 32.65
N ALA A 53 27.36 18.21 33.47
CA ALA A 53 26.87 17.69 34.74
C ALA A 53 25.97 16.45 34.55
N ARG A 54 25.18 16.39 33.46
CA ARG A 54 24.42 15.18 33.08
C ARG A 54 25.33 14.01 32.73
N ALA A 55 26.41 14.25 32.00
CA ALA A 55 27.39 13.22 31.65
C ALA A 55 28.07 12.65 32.91
N GLU A 56 28.47 13.53 33.84
CA GLU A 56 29.06 13.13 35.13
C GLU A 56 28.10 12.28 35.97
N ARG A 57 26.83 12.69 36.09
CA ARG A 57 25.80 11.90 36.80
C ARG A 57 25.55 10.53 36.15
N ALA A 58 25.77 10.41 34.85
CA ALA A 58 25.67 9.15 34.13
C ALA A 58 26.98 8.32 34.13
N GLY A 59 28.04 8.81 34.80
CA GLY A 59 29.35 8.14 34.85
C GLY A 59 30.10 8.12 33.53
N LEU A 60 29.84 9.09 32.64
CA LEU A 60 30.43 9.14 31.31
C LEU A 60 31.67 10.03 31.27
N PRO A 61 32.71 9.65 30.49
CA PRO A 61 33.81 10.54 30.15
C PRO A 61 33.27 11.83 29.52
N ALA A 62 33.75 12.97 30.01
CA ALA A 62 33.35 14.27 29.51
C ALA A 62 34.57 15.17 29.31
N PHE A 63 34.58 15.93 28.21
CA PHE A 63 35.65 16.85 27.87
C PHE A 63 35.09 18.20 27.42
N SER A 64 35.90 19.25 27.53
CA SER A 64 35.53 20.59 27.09
C SER A 64 36.70 21.25 26.38
N LEU A 65 36.49 21.69 25.15
CA LEU A 65 37.47 22.47 24.38
C LEU A 65 36.84 23.81 24.00
N ALA A 66 37.28 24.90 24.63
CA ALA A 66 36.79 26.22 24.27
C ALA A 66 37.55 26.77 23.06
N LEU A 67 36.81 27.25 22.06
CA LEU A 67 37.40 27.81 20.83
C LEU A 67 38.41 28.94 21.11
N ARG A 68 38.22 29.69 22.20
CA ARG A 68 39.13 30.78 22.62
C ARG A 68 40.52 30.30 23.04
N ASP A 69 40.66 29.01 23.35
CA ASP A 69 41.92 28.41 23.80
C ASP A 69 42.81 27.99 22.61
N PHE A 70 42.35 28.24 21.38
CA PHE A 70 43.03 27.86 20.13
C PHE A 70 43.26 29.08 19.24
N PRO A 71 44.34 29.11 18.45
CA PRO A 71 44.66 30.23 17.55
C PRO A 71 43.57 30.52 16.51
N ASP A 72 42.91 29.47 16.03
CA ASP A 72 41.87 29.57 15.01
C ASP A 72 40.86 28.41 15.10
N ARG A 73 39.79 28.49 14.31
CA ARG A 73 38.75 27.45 14.25
C ARG A 73 39.26 26.14 13.67
N HIS A 74 40.25 26.19 12.78
CA HIS A 74 40.77 24.98 12.13
C HIS A 74 41.51 24.11 13.15
N SER A 75 42.49 24.68 13.84
CA SER A 75 43.22 24.04 14.95
C SER A 75 42.30 23.56 16.07
N TRP A 76 41.25 24.30 16.40
CA TRP A 76 40.21 23.83 17.34
C TRP A 76 39.42 22.62 16.82
N ASN A 77 39.01 22.61 15.54
CA ASN A 77 38.29 21.48 14.95
C ASN A 77 39.16 20.21 14.89
N VAL A 78 40.45 20.34 14.57
CA VAL A 78 41.43 19.25 14.59
C VAL A 78 41.55 18.67 16.00
N ALA A 79 41.73 19.53 17.01
CA ALA A 79 41.82 19.10 18.41
C ALA A 79 40.52 18.43 18.90
N LEU A 80 39.37 18.98 18.52
CA LEU A 80 38.07 18.41 18.85
C LEU A 80 37.86 17.04 18.20
N ALA A 81 38.24 16.88 16.92
CA ALA A 81 38.16 15.60 16.23
C ALA A 81 39.09 14.55 16.85
N ALA A 82 40.31 14.94 17.24
CA ALA A 82 41.24 14.06 17.94
C ALA A 82 40.67 13.53 19.27
N GLU A 83 40.07 14.42 20.07
CA GLU A 83 39.45 14.06 21.35
C GLU A 83 38.24 13.14 21.14
N VAL A 84 37.34 13.47 20.20
CA VAL A 84 36.19 12.63 19.84
C VAL A 84 36.65 11.24 19.39
N ARG A 85 37.69 11.17 18.53
CA ARG A 85 38.23 9.92 17.99
C ARG A 85 38.88 9.04 19.06
N ALA A 86 39.44 9.61 20.14
CA ALA A 86 39.98 8.85 21.26
C ALA A 86 38.92 7.92 21.88
N HIS A 87 37.64 8.29 21.80
CA HIS A 87 36.51 7.49 22.27
C HIS A 87 35.96 6.49 21.23
N ARG A 88 36.59 6.36 20.06
CA ARG A 88 36.24 5.41 18.98
C ARG A 88 34.72 5.37 18.67
N PRO A 89 34.07 6.50 18.37
CA PRO A 89 32.64 6.50 18.02
C PRO A 89 32.39 5.86 16.67
N HIS A 90 31.21 5.24 16.51
CA HIS A 90 30.66 4.93 15.19
C HIS A 90 29.66 5.99 14.71
N LEU A 91 29.22 6.90 15.59
CA LEU A 91 28.34 8.03 15.27
C LEU A 91 28.65 9.22 16.20
N VAL A 92 28.63 10.44 15.65
CA VAL A 92 28.66 11.68 16.45
C VAL A 92 27.33 12.40 16.33
N VAL A 93 26.80 12.84 17.47
CA VAL A 93 25.56 13.61 17.55
C VAL A 93 25.85 15.03 18.01
N SER A 94 25.64 16.02 17.14
CA SER A 94 25.56 17.43 17.47
C SER A 94 24.19 17.73 18.06
N ALA A 95 24.12 17.80 19.39
CA ALA A 95 22.89 17.92 20.16
C ALA A 95 22.77 19.34 20.74
N GLY A 96 22.37 20.30 19.90
CA GLY A 96 22.35 21.72 20.26
C GLY A 96 23.76 22.27 20.50
N PHE A 97 24.72 21.84 19.70
CA PHE A 97 26.10 22.31 19.74
C PHE A 97 26.24 23.59 18.91
N MET A 98 26.60 24.70 19.56
CA MET A 98 26.54 26.05 18.97
C MET A 98 27.81 26.45 18.20
N LYS A 99 28.59 25.47 17.71
CA LYS A 99 29.83 25.70 16.96
C LYS A 99 29.79 24.94 15.65
N VAL A 100 30.20 25.62 14.58
CA VAL A 100 30.34 25.03 13.25
C VAL A 100 31.46 24.00 13.25
N LEU A 101 31.10 22.77 12.87
CA LEU A 101 32.00 21.64 12.62
C LEU A 101 32.47 21.73 11.16
N SER A 102 33.77 21.87 10.94
CA SER A 102 34.33 22.07 9.59
C SER A 102 34.58 20.74 8.88
N LEU A 103 34.84 20.81 7.57
CA LEU A 103 35.30 19.65 6.79
C LEU A 103 36.54 18.97 7.40
N ALA A 104 37.42 19.72 8.08
CA ALA A 104 38.57 19.15 8.78
C ALA A 104 38.13 18.22 9.92
N PHE A 105 37.14 18.64 10.72
CA PHE A 105 36.57 17.80 11.77
C PHE A 105 35.89 16.54 11.19
N LEU A 106 35.04 16.72 10.17
CA LEU A 106 34.32 15.61 9.54
C LEU A 106 35.27 14.58 8.90
N SER A 107 36.37 15.04 8.30
CA SER A 107 37.38 14.16 7.70
C SER A 107 38.19 13.41 8.75
N GLU A 108 38.52 14.05 9.87
CA GLU A 108 39.36 13.46 10.91
C GLU A 108 38.61 12.52 11.85
N VAL A 109 37.32 12.75 12.10
CA VAL A 109 36.53 11.92 13.02
C VAL A 109 36.22 10.54 12.43
N GLY A 110 36.12 10.44 11.09
CA GLY A 110 36.05 9.16 10.38
C GLY A 110 34.74 8.39 10.55
N CYS A 111 33.68 9.01 11.06
CA CYS A 111 32.34 8.43 11.18
C CYS A 111 31.24 9.48 10.89
N PRO A 112 29.99 9.05 10.64
CA PRO A 112 28.88 9.98 10.37
C PRO A 112 28.65 10.95 11.53
N VAL A 113 28.29 12.18 11.19
CA VAL A 113 27.94 13.24 12.14
C VAL A 113 26.54 13.72 11.80
N ILE A 114 25.64 13.72 12.79
CA ILE A 114 24.27 14.20 12.64
C ILE A 114 24.02 15.41 13.53
N ASN A 115 23.08 16.27 13.12
CA ASN A 115 22.68 17.45 13.85
C ASN A 115 21.15 17.57 13.95
N THR A 116 20.68 18.11 15.07
CA THR A 116 19.28 18.49 15.28
C THR A 116 19.11 19.99 15.00
N HIS A 117 18.09 20.35 14.21
CA HIS A 117 17.76 21.74 13.89
C HIS A 117 16.29 22.07 14.21
N PRO A 118 15.99 23.20 14.88
CA PRO A 118 14.64 23.55 15.34
C PRO A 118 13.78 24.24 14.26
N ALA A 119 13.83 23.73 13.02
CA ALA A 119 12.92 24.06 11.93
C ALA A 119 12.85 22.92 10.91
N LEU A 120 11.90 23.00 9.97
CA LEU A 120 11.83 22.10 8.81
C LEU A 120 12.79 22.57 7.72
N LEU A 121 14.03 22.07 7.73
CA LEU A 121 15.00 22.38 6.67
C LEU A 121 14.45 21.96 5.28
N PRO A 122 14.71 22.74 4.22
CA PRO A 122 15.64 23.87 4.13
C PRO A 122 15.08 25.22 4.65
N SER A 123 13.88 25.26 5.21
CA SER A 123 13.31 26.50 5.75
C SER A 123 13.97 26.90 7.07
N PHE A 124 14.28 28.19 7.20
CA PHE A 124 14.85 28.83 8.39
C PHE A 124 16.16 28.17 8.89
N PRO A 125 17.23 28.11 8.07
CA PRO A 125 18.53 27.62 8.52
C PRO A 125 19.20 28.61 9.49
N GLY A 126 20.14 28.12 10.30
CA GLY A 126 20.93 28.93 11.22
C GLY A 126 20.31 29.16 12.61
N VAL A 127 21.03 29.89 13.45
CA VAL A 127 20.80 29.94 14.91
C VAL A 127 19.51 30.66 15.34
N ARG A 128 18.83 31.37 14.45
CA ARG A 128 17.60 32.12 14.73
C ARG A 128 16.34 31.45 14.17
N ALA A 129 16.42 30.18 13.78
CA ALA A 129 15.36 29.45 13.09
C ALA A 129 13.94 29.63 13.68
N VAL A 130 13.78 29.49 15.00
CA VAL A 130 12.48 29.63 15.67
C VAL A 130 11.94 31.06 15.59
N ARG A 131 12.83 32.05 15.76
CA ARG A 131 12.47 33.47 15.64
C ARG A 131 12.10 33.81 14.21
N ASP A 132 12.92 33.39 13.24
CA ASP A 132 12.68 33.68 11.83
C ASP A 132 11.36 33.03 11.36
N ALA A 133 11.00 31.84 11.87
CA ALA A 133 9.70 31.21 11.60
C ALA A 133 8.51 32.02 12.17
N LEU A 134 8.63 32.56 13.37
CA LEU A 134 7.61 33.42 13.98
C LEU A 134 7.47 34.75 13.24
N GLU A 135 8.59 35.40 12.91
CA GLU A 135 8.61 36.68 12.18
C GLU A 135 8.04 36.53 10.77
N TYR A 136 8.28 35.40 10.10
CA TYR A 136 7.69 35.08 8.81
C TYR A 136 6.17 34.84 8.90
N GLY A 137 5.68 34.35 10.05
CA GLY A 137 4.26 34.10 10.28
C GLY A 137 3.76 32.75 9.73
N VAL A 138 4.62 31.74 9.62
CA VAL A 138 4.19 30.39 9.19
C VAL A 138 3.21 29.77 10.18
N LYS A 139 2.28 28.95 9.70
CA LYS A 139 1.37 28.15 10.55
C LYS A 139 1.95 26.79 10.95
N LEU A 140 3.04 26.39 10.30
CA LEU A 140 3.70 25.10 10.51
C LEU A 140 5.21 25.30 10.46
N THR A 141 5.90 24.84 11.50
CA THR A 141 7.36 24.68 11.55
C THR A 141 7.65 23.24 11.98
N GLY A 142 8.78 22.95 12.61
CA GLY A 142 9.10 21.63 13.10
C GLY A 142 10.52 21.49 13.59
N CYS A 143 11.03 20.27 13.55
CA CYS A 143 12.43 19.96 13.74
C CYS A 143 12.93 19.01 12.67
N THR A 144 14.24 19.06 12.44
CA THR A 144 14.96 18.23 11.47
C THR A 144 16.14 17.55 12.13
N VAL A 145 16.35 16.26 11.84
CA VAL A 145 17.64 15.58 12.03
C VAL A 145 18.27 15.41 10.65
N HIS A 146 19.51 15.85 10.48
CA HIS A 146 20.21 15.80 9.19
C HIS A 146 21.67 15.40 9.37
N LEU A 147 22.29 14.90 8.29
CA LEU A 147 23.73 14.71 8.23
C LEU A 147 24.45 16.06 8.16
N VAL A 148 25.56 16.20 8.87
CA VAL A 148 26.41 17.39 8.81
C VAL A 148 27.32 17.31 7.58
N ASP A 149 27.30 18.36 6.77
CA ASP A 149 28.21 18.55 5.64
C ASP A 149 29.04 19.84 5.82
N ALA A 150 29.68 20.32 4.76
CA ALA A 150 30.53 21.51 4.81
C ALA A 150 29.76 22.82 5.05
N GLY A 151 28.44 22.84 4.79
CA GLY A 151 27.60 24.02 4.91
C GLY A 151 26.82 24.05 6.22
N VAL A 152 26.15 25.19 6.46
CA VAL A 152 25.33 25.38 7.67
C VAL A 152 23.93 24.87 7.36
N ASP A 153 23.54 23.78 8.03
CA ASP A 153 22.22 23.15 7.92
C ASP A 153 21.84 22.72 6.48
N THR A 154 22.84 22.42 5.65
CA THR A 154 22.64 22.08 4.23
C THR A 154 22.63 20.59 3.94
N GLY A 155 23.07 19.74 4.87
CA GLY A 155 23.24 18.33 4.60
C GLY A 155 21.94 17.54 4.38
N PRO A 156 22.04 16.28 3.90
CA PRO A 156 20.88 15.43 3.67
C PRO A 156 19.99 15.27 4.90
N VAL A 157 18.70 15.48 4.72
CA VAL A 157 17.67 15.35 5.77
C VAL A 157 17.43 13.88 6.04
N LEU A 158 17.62 13.46 7.30
CA LEU A 158 17.37 12.10 7.73
C LEU A 158 15.93 11.92 8.20
N ALA A 159 15.44 12.85 9.01
CA ALA A 159 14.07 12.80 9.52
C ALA A 159 13.55 14.21 9.86
N GLN A 160 12.24 14.39 9.78
CA GLN A 160 11.57 15.64 10.14
C GLN A 160 10.29 15.38 10.90
N ARG A 161 9.92 16.31 11.78
CA ARG A 161 8.60 16.32 12.41
C ARG A 161 8.03 17.72 12.45
N ALA A 162 6.80 17.86 11.96
CA ALA A 162 6.09 19.13 11.94
C ALA A 162 5.52 19.49 13.32
N VAL A 163 5.55 20.78 13.64
CA VAL A 163 5.02 21.37 14.87
C VAL A 163 4.17 22.60 14.48
N PRO A 164 2.88 22.63 14.86
CA PRO A 164 2.02 23.78 14.59
C PRO A 164 2.47 25.04 15.33
N VAL A 165 2.34 26.18 14.67
CA VAL A 165 2.55 27.52 15.25
C VAL A 165 1.18 28.13 15.58
N SER A 166 0.94 28.38 16.86
CA SER A 166 -0.32 28.90 17.39
C SER A 166 -0.35 30.43 17.40
N GLY A 167 -1.55 31.01 17.35
CA GLY A 167 -1.72 32.45 17.57
C GLY A 167 -1.26 32.83 18.97
N GLY A 168 -0.28 33.74 19.06
CA GLY A 168 0.30 34.20 20.33
C GLY A 168 1.52 33.42 20.83
N ASP A 169 2.06 32.48 20.04
CA ASP A 169 3.33 31.83 20.39
C ASP A 169 4.48 32.87 20.47
N THR A 170 5.29 32.74 21.52
CA THR A 170 6.58 33.44 21.67
C THR A 170 7.71 32.51 21.22
N GLU A 171 8.91 33.06 21.00
CA GLU A 171 10.09 32.24 20.67
C GLU A 171 10.30 31.13 21.72
N GLN A 172 10.12 31.45 23.00
CA GLN A 172 10.26 30.48 24.09
C GLN A 172 9.20 29.37 24.04
N THR A 173 7.91 29.71 23.89
CA THR A 173 6.83 28.71 23.92
C THR A 173 6.87 27.79 22.71
N LEU A 174 7.19 28.34 21.53
CA LEU A 174 7.35 27.54 20.32
C LEU A 174 8.59 26.65 20.40
N HIS A 175 9.73 27.18 20.87
CA HIS A 175 10.96 26.41 20.99
C HIS A 175 10.80 25.25 21.99
N GLU A 176 10.12 25.44 23.13
CA GLU A 176 9.85 24.32 24.05
C GLU A 176 8.97 23.23 23.43
N ARG A 177 7.98 23.61 22.60
CA ARG A 177 7.16 22.64 21.85
C ARG A 177 7.99 21.87 20.83
N ILE A 178 8.88 22.56 20.09
CA ILE A 178 9.81 21.95 19.14
C ILE A 178 10.76 20.98 19.85
N LYS A 179 11.32 21.36 21.00
CA LYS A 179 12.24 20.51 21.78
C LYS A 179 11.63 19.18 22.21
N ILE A 180 10.31 19.13 22.45
CA ILE A 180 9.62 17.87 22.77
C ILE A 180 9.72 16.90 21.59
N GLU A 181 9.46 17.39 20.39
CA GLU A 181 9.53 16.57 19.18
C GLU A 181 10.97 16.31 18.74
N GLU A 182 11.91 17.25 18.94
CA GLU A 182 13.35 17.02 18.69
C GLU A 182 13.90 15.85 19.48
N ARG A 183 13.57 15.74 20.78
CA ARG A 183 14.02 14.62 21.61
C ARG A 183 13.53 13.28 21.07
N ARG A 184 12.26 13.20 20.69
CA ARG A 184 11.66 11.98 20.12
C ARG A 184 12.29 11.62 18.77
N LEU A 185 12.41 12.62 17.90
CA LEU A 185 12.96 12.47 16.55
C LEU A 185 14.43 12.06 16.57
N LEU A 186 15.24 12.64 17.47
CA LEU A 186 16.65 12.29 17.61
C LEU A 186 16.83 10.83 18.05
N VAL A 187 16.07 10.40 19.07
CA VAL A 187 16.14 9.03 19.59
C VAL A 187 15.76 8.01 18.51
N SER A 188 14.66 8.23 17.78
CA SER A 188 14.27 7.32 16.69
C SER A 188 15.29 7.31 15.55
N THR A 189 15.77 8.50 15.13
CA THR A 189 16.74 8.61 14.03
C THR A 189 18.07 7.91 14.34
N VAL A 190 18.57 8.02 15.58
CA VAL A 190 19.78 7.31 16.00
C VAL A 190 19.56 5.78 15.97
N ALA A 191 18.39 5.30 16.39
CA ALA A 191 18.07 3.87 16.32
C ALA A 191 18.04 3.37 14.86
N ASP A 192 17.40 4.13 13.96
CA ASP A 192 17.24 3.78 12.54
C ASP A 192 18.57 3.80 11.77
N LEU A 193 19.43 4.79 12.05
CA LEU A 193 20.76 4.87 11.44
C LEU A 193 21.64 3.69 11.84
N VAL A 194 21.56 3.28 13.10
CA VAL A 194 22.43 2.26 13.68
C VAL A 194 22.00 0.85 13.29
N SER A 195 20.70 0.59 13.10
CA SER A 195 20.20 -0.73 12.70
C SER A 195 20.56 -1.13 11.26
N GLY A 196 21.29 -0.28 10.52
CA GLY A 196 21.77 -0.56 9.16
C GLY A 196 20.73 -0.31 8.07
N VAL A 197 19.70 0.47 8.38
CA VAL A 197 18.48 0.62 7.57
C VAL A 197 18.44 1.93 6.77
N ALA A 198 19.54 2.71 6.79
CA ALA A 198 19.66 3.96 6.06
C ALA A 198 20.70 3.89 4.93
N THR A 199 20.27 4.04 3.66
CA THR A 199 21.16 4.29 2.52
C THR A 199 21.07 5.75 2.09
N VAL A 200 22.22 6.40 1.95
CA VAL A 200 22.31 7.80 1.48
C VAL A 200 22.91 7.81 0.08
N THR A 201 22.14 8.28 -0.90
CA THR A 201 22.57 8.47 -2.29
C THR A 201 22.38 9.93 -2.67
N GLY A 202 23.47 10.70 -2.71
CA GLY A 202 23.37 12.15 -2.90
C GLY A 202 22.64 12.83 -1.74
N ARG A 203 21.47 13.44 -2.01
CA ARG A 203 20.57 14.01 -0.99
C ARG A 203 19.42 13.09 -0.59
N GLU A 204 19.23 11.97 -1.30
CA GLU A 204 18.19 11.00 -1.00
C GLU A 204 18.67 10.14 0.17
N VAL A 205 17.82 10.05 1.18
CA VAL A 205 18.02 9.19 2.35
C VAL A 205 16.88 8.19 2.36
N ASP A 206 17.21 6.94 2.03
CA ASP A 206 16.29 5.81 2.20
C ASP A 206 16.46 5.28 3.60
N ILE A 207 15.57 5.69 4.51
CA ILE A 207 15.41 5.06 5.82
C ILE A 207 14.20 4.14 5.70
N ALA A 208 14.40 2.82 5.75
CA ALA A 208 13.26 1.94 5.93
C ALA A 208 12.67 2.26 7.32
N VAL A 209 11.51 2.91 7.32
CA VAL A 209 10.84 3.42 8.52
C VAL A 209 10.69 2.28 9.53
N SER A 210 11.53 2.27 10.56
CA SER A 210 11.42 1.35 11.69
C SER A 210 10.68 2.10 12.79
N ASN A 211 9.41 1.77 12.99
CA ASN A 211 8.73 2.20 14.21
C ASN A 211 9.36 1.38 15.33
N SER A 212 9.93 1.99 16.37
CA SER A 212 10.75 1.31 17.41
C SER A 212 10.07 0.20 18.24
N THR A 213 8.91 -0.30 17.84
CA THR A 213 8.36 -1.62 18.21
C THR A 213 8.71 -2.72 17.18
N ASP A 214 9.52 -2.42 16.14
CA ASP A 214 9.77 -3.26 14.95
C ASP A 214 10.86 -4.34 15.12
N THR A 215 11.74 -4.25 16.12
CA THR A 215 12.94 -5.10 16.14
C THR A 215 12.77 -6.44 16.83
N GLU A 216 11.69 -6.65 17.60
CA GLU A 216 11.44 -7.94 18.24
C GLU A 216 10.85 -8.93 17.23
N ARG A 217 11.75 -9.59 16.49
CA ARG A 217 11.42 -10.72 15.62
C ARG A 217 11.09 -11.94 16.46
N ARG A 218 10.00 -12.61 16.11
CA ARG A 218 9.62 -13.88 16.75
C ARG A 218 9.99 -15.02 15.84
N ALA A 219 10.97 -15.81 16.28
CA ALA A 219 11.39 -17.01 15.60
C ALA A 219 10.22 -18.00 15.49
N VAL A 220 10.08 -18.60 14.31
CA VAL A 220 9.08 -19.64 14.07
C VAL A 220 9.67 -20.96 14.55
N ARG A 221 9.02 -21.62 15.50
CA ARG A 221 9.41 -22.95 16.00
C ARG A 221 8.40 -24.01 15.61
N ARG A 222 7.12 -23.63 15.52
CA ARG A 222 6.04 -24.55 15.19
C ARG A 222 5.04 -23.92 14.22
N ALA A 223 4.80 -24.60 13.10
CA ALA A 223 3.91 -24.16 12.04
C ALA A 223 2.72 -25.11 11.87
N LEU A 224 1.51 -24.57 11.81
CA LEU A 224 0.30 -25.30 11.40
C LEU A 224 0.02 -25.02 9.92
N ILE A 225 -0.02 -26.05 9.08
CA ILE A 225 -0.25 -25.93 7.64
C ILE A 225 -1.51 -26.69 7.24
N SER A 226 -2.49 -25.98 6.70
CA SER A 226 -3.76 -26.55 6.21
C SER A 226 -4.22 -25.79 4.96
N VAL A 227 -3.76 -26.22 3.79
CA VAL A 227 -4.02 -25.52 2.52
C VAL A 227 -4.84 -26.36 1.53
N TYR A 228 -5.82 -25.73 0.90
CA TYR A 228 -6.50 -26.25 -0.27
C TYR A 228 -5.57 -26.18 -1.50
N ASP A 229 -5.17 -24.97 -1.89
CA ASP A 229 -4.20 -24.73 -2.96
C ASP A 229 -2.79 -25.06 -2.46
N LYS A 230 -2.14 -26.00 -3.15
CA LYS A 230 -0.84 -26.56 -2.78
C LYS A 230 0.31 -25.95 -3.58
N THR A 231 0.06 -24.86 -4.31
CA THR A 231 1.09 -24.08 -5.00
C THR A 231 2.18 -23.67 -4.01
N GLY A 232 3.45 -23.96 -4.33
CA GLY A 232 4.61 -23.65 -3.49
C GLY A 232 4.70 -24.40 -2.15
N LEU A 233 3.78 -25.34 -1.85
CA LEU A 233 3.72 -26.04 -0.56
C LEU A 233 5.01 -26.79 -0.22
N LEU A 234 5.61 -27.47 -1.21
CA LEU A 234 6.79 -28.31 -0.97
C LEU A 234 8.03 -27.46 -0.67
N ASP A 235 8.20 -26.34 -1.38
CA ASP A 235 9.31 -25.41 -1.15
C ASP A 235 9.19 -24.79 0.25
N LEU A 236 7.97 -24.38 0.62
CA LEU A 236 7.68 -23.87 1.95
C LEU A 236 7.97 -24.92 3.04
N ALA A 237 7.44 -26.14 2.91
CA ALA A 237 7.61 -27.18 3.91
C ALA A 237 9.08 -27.60 4.06
N THR A 238 9.81 -27.72 2.96
CA THR A 238 11.25 -28.04 2.97
C THR A 238 12.07 -26.91 3.60
N GLY A 239 11.74 -25.66 3.30
CA GLY A 239 12.39 -24.49 3.90
C GLY A 239 12.14 -24.39 5.41
N LEU A 240 10.89 -24.60 5.84
CA LEU A 240 10.52 -24.64 7.26
C LEU A 240 11.27 -25.76 8.00
N HIS A 241 11.30 -26.97 7.44
CA HIS A 241 12.00 -28.10 8.03
C HIS A 241 13.51 -27.84 8.15
N SER A 242 14.11 -27.26 7.11
CA SER A 242 15.53 -26.89 7.08
C SER A 242 15.89 -25.83 8.12
N ALA A 243 14.93 -24.95 8.48
CA ALA A 243 15.05 -23.98 9.57
C ALA A 243 14.77 -24.59 10.97
N GLY A 244 14.51 -25.90 11.06
CA GLY A 244 14.21 -26.60 12.32
C GLY A 244 12.80 -26.37 12.85
N VAL A 245 11.86 -25.93 12.00
CA VAL A 245 10.45 -25.72 12.37
C VAL A 245 9.71 -27.06 12.43
N GLU A 246 9.00 -27.32 13.52
CA GLU A 246 8.06 -28.44 13.62
C GLU A 246 6.81 -28.13 12.77
N ILE A 247 6.49 -29.01 11.83
CA ILE A 247 5.31 -28.87 10.97
C ILE A 247 4.17 -29.74 11.52
N VAL A 248 3.03 -29.11 11.79
CA VAL A 248 1.75 -29.78 12.07
C VAL A 248 0.84 -29.60 10.87
N SER A 249 0.21 -30.68 10.39
CA SER A 249 -0.71 -30.61 9.25
C SER A 249 -1.80 -31.68 9.32
N THR A 250 -2.78 -31.61 8.42
CA THR A 250 -3.93 -32.52 8.34
C THR A 250 -4.22 -32.96 6.90
N GLY A 251 -4.93 -34.08 6.76
CA GLY A 251 -5.46 -34.57 5.49
C GLY A 251 -4.44 -34.66 4.36
N SER A 252 -4.87 -34.28 3.14
CA SER A 252 -4.05 -34.35 1.92
C SER A 252 -2.81 -33.46 1.97
N THR A 253 -2.81 -32.38 2.76
CA THR A 253 -1.65 -31.51 2.97
C THR A 253 -0.56 -32.23 3.74
N ALA A 254 -0.90 -32.91 4.83
CA ALA A 254 0.06 -33.72 5.58
C ALA A 254 0.65 -34.85 4.73
N HIS A 255 -0.18 -35.54 3.95
CA HIS A 255 0.29 -36.58 3.03
C HIS A 255 1.31 -36.04 2.04
N ARG A 256 1.01 -34.92 1.37
CA ARG A 256 1.91 -34.36 0.35
C ARG A 256 3.24 -33.89 0.91
N ILE A 257 3.26 -33.36 2.14
CA ILE A 257 4.49 -32.99 2.85
C ILE A 257 5.31 -34.25 3.20
N ALA A 258 4.66 -35.29 3.72
CA ALA A 258 5.30 -36.55 4.08
C ALA A 258 5.90 -37.28 2.86
N ASP A 259 5.20 -37.28 1.72
CA ASP A 259 5.66 -37.91 0.47
C ASP A 259 6.95 -37.25 -0.07
N ALA A 260 7.20 -35.99 0.29
CA ALA A 260 8.45 -35.27 -0.01
C ALA A 260 9.57 -35.56 0.99
N GLY A 261 9.37 -36.47 1.95
CA GLY A 261 10.35 -36.84 2.97
C GLY A 261 10.47 -35.86 4.13
N VAL A 262 9.59 -34.86 4.22
CA VAL A 262 9.58 -33.88 5.31
C VAL A 262 8.77 -34.43 6.50
N PRO A 263 9.36 -34.51 7.71
CA PRO A 263 8.63 -34.93 8.90
C PRO A 263 7.44 -34.03 9.20
N VAL A 264 6.26 -34.64 9.42
CA VAL A 264 5.02 -33.92 9.70
C VAL A 264 4.28 -34.57 10.87
N THR A 265 3.94 -33.75 11.86
CA THR A 265 3.05 -34.14 12.95
C THR A 265 1.61 -34.01 12.48
N ARG A 266 0.84 -35.09 12.58
CA ARG A 266 -0.58 -35.08 12.22
C ARG A 266 -1.43 -34.36 13.27
N VAL A 267 -2.44 -33.60 12.84
CA VAL A 267 -3.39 -32.92 13.75
C VAL A 267 -4.07 -33.91 14.70
N GLU A 268 -4.36 -35.12 14.24
CA GLU A 268 -4.96 -36.19 15.05
C GLU A 268 -4.03 -36.61 16.21
N ALA A 269 -2.71 -36.55 16.01
CA ALA A 269 -1.73 -36.82 17.06
C ALA A 269 -1.69 -35.69 18.11
N VAL A 270 -1.88 -34.43 17.68
CA VAL A 270 -1.96 -33.28 18.59
C VAL A 270 -3.27 -33.31 19.38
N THR A 271 -4.39 -33.54 18.70
CA THR A 271 -5.72 -33.47 19.31
C THR A 271 -6.04 -34.71 20.14
N SER A 272 -5.52 -35.87 19.74
CA SER A 272 -5.97 -37.19 20.19
C SER A 272 -7.43 -37.47 19.80
N PHE A 273 -7.90 -36.84 18.72
CA PHE A 273 -9.25 -36.98 18.17
C PHE A 273 -9.15 -37.38 16.69
N PRO A 274 -9.87 -38.43 16.24
CA PRO A 274 -9.78 -38.90 14.86
C PRO A 274 -10.46 -37.93 13.88
N GLU A 275 -10.07 -37.98 12.61
CA GLU A 275 -10.83 -37.34 11.54
C GLU A 275 -12.22 -38.01 11.43
N CYS A 276 -13.29 -37.21 11.43
CA CYS A 276 -14.67 -37.68 11.33
C CYS A 276 -15.54 -36.68 10.55
N LEU A 277 -16.75 -37.10 10.18
CA LEU A 277 -17.69 -36.30 9.38
C LEU A 277 -17.02 -35.74 8.11
N ASP A 278 -16.31 -36.62 7.40
CA ASP A 278 -15.57 -36.29 6.17
C ASP A 278 -14.60 -35.10 6.31
N GLY A 279 -14.04 -34.94 7.52
CA GLY A 279 -13.05 -33.92 7.83
C GLY A 279 -13.61 -32.56 8.22
N ARG A 280 -14.93 -32.41 8.37
CA ARG A 280 -15.60 -31.14 8.70
C ARG A 280 -15.17 -30.51 10.02
N VAL A 281 -14.76 -31.32 11.01
CA VAL A 281 -14.48 -30.86 12.39
C VAL A 281 -13.04 -31.06 12.83
N LYS A 282 -12.13 -31.48 11.93
CA LYS A 282 -10.80 -31.96 12.31
C LYS A 282 -9.89 -30.94 12.99
N THR A 283 -10.05 -29.65 12.70
CA THR A 283 -9.25 -28.58 13.33
C THR A 283 -10.01 -27.76 14.37
N LEU A 284 -11.33 -27.98 14.52
CA LEU A 284 -12.20 -27.29 15.49
C LEU A 284 -12.03 -27.86 16.90
N HIS A 285 -10.80 -27.84 17.40
CA HIS A 285 -10.42 -28.47 18.65
C HIS A 285 -9.67 -27.50 19.58
N PRO A 286 -9.93 -27.50 20.91
CA PRO A 286 -9.25 -26.61 21.85
C PRO A 286 -7.73 -26.72 21.82
N LYS A 287 -7.16 -27.93 21.64
CA LYS A 287 -5.68 -28.08 21.52
C LYS A 287 -5.08 -27.38 20.28
N ILE A 288 -5.87 -27.16 19.23
CA ILE A 288 -5.43 -26.35 18.07
C ILE A 288 -5.62 -24.87 18.36
N HIS A 289 -6.84 -24.49 18.76
CA HIS A 289 -7.18 -23.07 18.96
C HIS A 289 -6.50 -22.44 20.17
N ALA A 290 -6.24 -23.17 21.25
CA ALA A 290 -5.44 -22.68 22.38
C ALA A 290 -4.00 -22.41 21.94
N GLY A 291 -3.41 -23.28 21.11
CA GLY A 291 -2.08 -23.07 20.53
C GLY A 291 -2.02 -21.84 19.61
N LEU A 292 -3.12 -21.49 18.93
CA LEU A 292 -3.23 -20.29 18.09
C LEU A 292 -3.59 -19.02 18.87
N LEU A 293 -4.42 -19.09 19.91
CA LEU A 293 -5.02 -17.92 20.59
C LEU A 293 -4.31 -17.49 21.87
N ALA A 294 -3.46 -18.33 22.44
CA ALA A 294 -2.73 -17.97 23.64
C ALA A 294 -1.78 -16.79 23.36
N ASP A 295 -2.05 -15.64 23.97
CA ASP A 295 -1.13 -14.49 23.97
C ASP A 295 0.14 -14.83 24.77
N THR A 296 1.16 -15.32 24.07
CA THR A 296 2.42 -15.78 24.65
C THR A 296 3.28 -14.67 25.27
N ARG A 297 2.84 -13.40 25.23
CA ARG A 297 3.46 -12.31 26.01
C ARG A 297 3.06 -12.38 27.49
N LYS A 298 1.87 -12.91 27.79
CA LYS A 298 1.33 -13.06 29.15
C LYS A 298 1.82 -14.36 29.78
N SER A 299 2.35 -14.28 31.00
CA SER A 299 2.78 -15.46 31.78
C SER A 299 1.63 -16.42 32.01
N GLU A 300 0.46 -15.91 32.37
CA GLU A 300 -0.72 -16.70 32.73
C GLU A 300 -1.18 -17.60 31.57
N HIS A 301 -1.10 -17.09 30.33
CA HIS A 301 -1.45 -17.87 29.15
C HIS A 301 -0.41 -18.96 28.85
N ARG A 302 0.88 -18.72 29.11
CA ARG A 302 1.93 -19.72 28.92
C ARG A 302 1.83 -20.84 29.96
N ASP A 303 1.54 -20.48 31.21
CA ASP A 303 1.35 -21.43 32.30
C ASP A 303 0.15 -22.33 32.00
N GLN A 304 -0.97 -21.75 31.56
CA GLN A 304 -2.16 -22.51 31.16
C GLN A 304 -1.90 -23.44 29.96
N LEU A 305 -1.11 -23.02 28.96
CA LEU A 305 -0.70 -23.90 27.87
C LEU A 305 0.10 -25.11 28.38
N SER A 306 1.01 -24.88 29.34
CA SER A 306 1.81 -25.94 29.96
C SER A 306 0.94 -26.92 30.75
N GLU A 307 -0.02 -26.43 31.54
CA GLU A 307 -0.97 -27.26 32.30
C GLU A 307 -1.83 -28.15 31.38
N LEU A 308 -2.24 -27.60 30.23
CA LEU A 308 -3.05 -28.32 29.25
C LEU A 308 -2.23 -29.24 28.34
N GLY A 309 -0.89 -29.20 28.42
CA GLY A 309 0.00 -29.94 27.53
C GLY A 309 -0.12 -29.51 26.06
N VAL A 310 -0.38 -28.22 25.81
CA VAL A 310 -0.56 -27.64 24.47
C VAL A 310 0.63 -26.77 24.11
N ALA A 311 1.35 -27.13 23.05
CA ALA A 311 2.41 -26.27 22.53
C ALA A 311 1.83 -25.17 21.61
N PRO A 312 2.30 -23.90 21.74
CA PRO A 312 1.84 -22.80 20.91
C PRO A 312 2.28 -22.96 19.44
N PHE A 313 1.60 -22.26 18.55
CA PHE A 313 2.01 -22.09 17.15
C PHE A 313 2.57 -20.70 16.92
N ASP A 314 3.63 -20.58 16.12
CA ASP A 314 4.20 -19.29 15.73
C ASP A 314 3.78 -18.89 14.31
N LEU A 315 3.38 -19.87 13.49
CA LEU A 315 2.96 -19.69 12.10
C LEU A 315 1.73 -20.53 11.80
N LEU A 316 0.71 -19.92 11.18
CA LEU A 316 -0.38 -20.59 10.50
C LEU A 316 -0.25 -20.35 9.00
N VAL A 317 -0.37 -21.41 8.20
CA VAL A 317 -0.46 -21.34 6.74
C VAL A 317 -1.76 -22.00 6.31
N SER A 318 -2.72 -21.20 5.85
CA SER A 318 -4.06 -21.68 5.53
C SER A 318 -4.68 -20.83 4.43
N ASN A 319 -4.93 -21.45 3.26
CA ASN A 319 -5.80 -20.89 2.23
C ASN A 319 -7.11 -21.69 2.21
N LEU A 320 -8.21 -21.01 1.90
CA LEU A 320 -9.56 -21.53 2.05
C LEU A 320 -9.97 -22.37 0.84
N TYR A 321 -11.06 -23.12 0.98
CA TYR A 321 -11.66 -23.84 -0.14
C TYR A 321 -12.15 -22.85 -1.21
N PRO A 322 -12.10 -23.20 -2.51
CA PRO A 322 -12.32 -22.27 -3.60
C PRO A 322 -13.82 -22.12 -3.88
N PHE A 323 -14.55 -21.57 -2.91
CA PHE A 323 -16.01 -21.44 -2.98
C PHE A 323 -16.46 -20.68 -4.24
N THR A 324 -15.81 -19.55 -4.54
CA THR A 324 -16.13 -18.74 -5.74
C THR A 324 -15.88 -19.50 -7.04
N GLU A 325 -14.82 -20.31 -7.11
CA GLU A 325 -14.50 -21.11 -8.30
C GLU A 325 -15.50 -22.27 -8.46
N THR A 326 -15.92 -22.87 -7.34
CA THR A 326 -16.93 -23.93 -7.32
C THR A 326 -18.27 -23.40 -7.86
N VAL A 327 -18.72 -22.24 -7.37
CA VAL A 327 -19.92 -21.58 -7.89
C VAL A 327 -19.76 -21.25 -9.37
N ALA A 328 -18.63 -20.69 -9.79
CA ALA A 328 -18.37 -20.34 -11.19
C ALA A 328 -18.30 -21.57 -12.12
N SER A 329 -17.95 -22.76 -11.60
CA SER A 329 -17.93 -24.00 -12.37
C SER A 329 -19.32 -24.54 -12.74
N GLY A 330 -20.39 -23.97 -12.18
CA GLY A 330 -21.76 -24.45 -12.35
C GLY A 330 -22.10 -25.66 -11.49
N ALA A 331 -21.35 -25.87 -10.39
CA ALA A 331 -21.65 -26.89 -9.40
C ALA A 331 -23.06 -26.70 -8.81
N ASP A 332 -23.70 -27.81 -8.44
CA ASP A 332 -25.02 -27.75 -7.83
C ASP A 332 -24.98 -27.19 -6.39
N ALA A 333 -26.16 -26.96 -5.81
CA ALA A 333 -26.28 -26.35 -4.50
C ALA A 333 -25.65 -27.18 -3.37
N GLU A 334 -25.76 -28.52 -3.42
CA GLU A 334 -25.18 -29.40 -2.41
C GLU A 334 -23.65 -29.35 -2.50
N GLN A 335 -23.09 -29.41 -3.70
CA GLN A 335 -21.66 -29.28 -3.96
C GLN A 335 -21.09 -27.94 -3.49
N CYS A 336 -21.82 -26.83 -3.72
CA CYS A 336 -21.42 -25.52 -3.22
C CYS A 336 -21.44 -25.46 -1.68
N VAL A 337 -22.45 -26.06 -1.03
CA VAL A 337 -22.53 -26.14 0.44
C VAL A 337 -21.37 -26.94 1.03
N GLU A 338 -20.96 -28.05 0.40
CA GLU A 338 -19.78 -28.83 0.84
C GLU A 338 -18.46 -28.03 0.75
N GLN A 339 -18.40 -27.00 -0.10
CA GLN A 339 -17.22 -26.13 -0.23
C GLN A 339 -17.21 -24.95 0.75
N ILE A 340 -18.17 -24.87 1.67
CA ILE A 340 -18.17 -23.90 2.76
C ILE A 340 -17.22 -24.38 3.85
N ASP A 341 -16.05 -23.76 3.94
CA ASP A 341 -15.00 -24.07 4.89
C ASP A 341 -15.34 -23.46 6.27
N ILE A 342 -15.33 -24.30 7.30
CA ILE A 342 -15.55 -23.88 8.69
C ILE A 342 -14.22 -23.79 9.45
N GLY A 343 -13.36 -24.79 9.28
CA GLY A 343 -12.11 -24.92 10.00
C GLY A 343 -11.07 -23.89 9.57
N GLY A 344 -10.94 -23.67 8.26
CA GLY A 344 -10.01 -22.68 7.68
C GLY A 344 -10.26 -21.27 8.22
N PRO A 345 -11.46 -20.69 8.06
CA PRO A 345 -11.75 -19.35 8.55
C PRO A 345 -11.60 -19.24 10.07
N ALA A 346 -11.98 -20.28 10.83
CA ALA A 346 -11.80 -20.30 12.29
C ALA A 346 -10.32 -20.20 12.68
N MET A 347 -9.43 -20.98 12.04
CA MET A 347 -8.00 -20.93 12.29
C MET A 347 -7.38 -19.59 11.84
N VAL A 348 -7.71 -19.12 10.65
CA VAL A 348 -7.22 -17.86 10.09
C VAL A 348 -7.57 -16.68 11.01
N ARG A 349 -8.83 -16.58 11.44
CA ARG A 349 -9.28 -15.54 12.38
C ARG A 349 -8.62 -15.67 13.74
N ALA A 350 -8.40 -16.89 14.24
CA ALA A 350 -7.72 -17.13 15.51
C ALA A 350 -6.26 -16.63 15.49
N ALA A 351 -5.50 -17.01 14.45
CA ALA A 351 -4.12 -16.57 14.29
C ALA A 351 -4.02 -15.05 14.07
N ALA A 352 -4.87 -14.48 13.21
CA ALA A 352 -4.90 -13.04 12.94
C ALA A 352 -5.26 -12.23 14.19
N LYS A 353 -6.21 -12.68 15.01
CA LYS A 353 -6.53 -12.07 16.31
C LYS A 353 -5.30 -12.05 17.22
N ASN A 354 -4.52 -13.13 17.24
CA ASN A 354 -3.33 -13.27 18.08
C ASN A 354 -2.03 -12.91 17.35
N HIS A 355 -2.07 -11.96 16.42
CA HIS A 355 -0.90 -11.52 15.64
C HIS A 355 0.29 -11.03 16.49
N ALA A 356 0.05 -10.68 17.76
CA ALA A 356 1.13 -10.40 18.68
C ALA A 356 2.07 -11.60 18.88
N SER A 357 1.52 -12.83 18.79
CA SER A 357 2.26 -14.09 18.95
C SER A 357 2.44 -14.87 17.66
N VAL A 358 1.46 -14.85 16.75
CA VAL A 358 1.36 -15.78 15.60
C VAL A 358 1.39 -15.02 14.26
N ALA A 359 2.16 -15.50 13.29
CA ALA A 359 2.07 -15.06 11.89
C ALA A 359 1.04 -15.91 11.13
N VAL A 360 0.30 -15.31 10.19
CA VAL A 360 -0.70 -16.02 9.38
C VAL A 360 -0.49 -15.76 7.89
N LEU A 361 -0.35 -16.82 7.10
CA LEU A 361 -0.20 -16.75 5.65
C LEU A 361 -1.44 -17.38 4.99
N VAL A 362 -2.14 -16.58 4.17
CA VAL A 362 -3.34 -17.01 3.43
C VAL A 362 -3.13 -17.07 1.92
N ASP A 363 -1.97 -16.61 1.43
CA ASP A 363 -1.64 -16.51 0.01
C ASP A 363 -0.27 -17.16 -0.27
N PRO A 364 -0.20 -18.15 -1.19
CA PRO A 364 1.05 -18.76 -1.63
C PRO A 364 2.11 -17.79 -2.15
N SER A 365 1.71 -16.63 -2.71
CA SER A 365 2.64 -15.61 -3.19
C SER A 365 3.58 -15.07 -2.11
N ARG A 366 3.21 -15.23 -0.83
CA ARG A 366 3.99 -14.81 0.33
C ARG A 366 5.05 -15.82 0.78
N TYR A 367 5.05 -17.05 0.27
CA TYR A 367 5.88 -18.14 0.83
C TYR A 367 7.39 -17.85 0.74
N THR A 368 7.87 -17.33 -0.39
CA THR A 368 9.29 -16.98 -0.55
C THR A 368 9.72 -15.92 0.46
N TRP A 369 8.97 -14.81 0.55
CA TRP A 369 9.24 -13.74 1.52
C TRP A 369 9.15 -14.24 2.96
N ALA A 370 8.21 -15.14 3.27
CA ALA A 370 8.06 -15.73 4.59
C ALA A 370 9.31 -16.54 4.99
N LEU A 371 9.85 -17.35 4.08
CA LEU A 371 11.10 -18.09 4.31
C LEU A 371 12.29 -17.15 4.54
N GLU A 372 12.37 -16.03 3.81
CA GLU A 372 13.37 -15.00 4.06
C GLU A 372 13.23 -14.41 5.49
N GLN A 373 12.02 -14.09 5.92
CA GLN A 373 11.80 -13.58 7.29
C GLN A 373 12.19 -14.60 8.34
N ILE A 374 11.88 -15.89 8.13
CA ILE A 374 12.26 -16.98 9.02
C ILE A 374 13.78 -17.11 9.10
N GLY A 375 14.49 -17.00 7.97
CA GLY A 375 15.96 -16.96 7.93
C GLY A 375 16.57 -15.79 8.69
N LEU A 376 15.84 -14.67 8.82
CA LEU A 376 16.23 -13.48 9.60
C LEU A 376 15.83 -13.55 11.08
N GLY A 377 15.41 -14.72 11.59
CA GLY A 377 14.98 -14.90 12.98
C GLY A 377 13.47 -14.75 13.18
N GLY A 378 12.69 -14.86 12.11
CA GLY A 378 11.23 -14.82 12.12
C GLY A 378 10.63 -13.43 11.86
N PHE A 379 9.32 -13.31 12.04
CA PHE A 379 8.55 -12.12 11.64
C PHE A 379 8.65 -11.00 12.67
N SER A 380 8.72 -9.74 12.23
CA SER A 380 8.53 -8.59 13.12
C SER A 380 7.07 -8.47 13.58
N LEU A 381 6.80 -7.61 14.57
CA LEU A 381 5.41 -7.31 14.95
C LEU A 381 4.63 -6.68 13.77
N LEU A 382 5.26 -5.78 13.01
CA LEU A 382 4.64 -5.11 11.88
C LEU A 382 4.31 -6.10 10.75
N ASP A 383 5.21 -7.05 10.48
CA ASP A 383 4.95 -8.15 9.55
C ASP A 383 3.69 -8.91 9.95
N ARG A 384 3.60 -9.34 11.23
CA ARG A 384 2.44 -10.09 11.73
C ARG A 384 1.14 -9.27 11.71
N GLN A 385 1.20 -7.97 11.98
CA GLN A 385 0.05 -7.07 11.87
C GLN A 385 -0.45 -6.93 10.43
N ARG A 386 0.47 -6.78 9.46
CA ARG A 386 0.12 -6.72 8.02
C ARG A 386 -0.52 -8.03 7.56
N LEU A 387 0.10 -9.15 7.92
CA LEU A 387 -0.42 -10.49 7.65
C LEU A 387 -1.80 -10.73 8.27
N ALA A 388 -2.05 -10.25 9.49
CA ALA A 388 -3.35 -10.34 10.12
C ALA A 388 -4.42 -9.50 9.41
N ALA A 389 -4.06 -8.30 8.93
CA ALA A 389 -4.96 -7.48 8.11
C ALA A 389 -5.25 -8.12 6.74
N GLU A 390 -4.27 -8.81 6.13
CA GLU A 390 -4.48 -9.63 4.94
C GLU A 390 -5.43 -10.79 5.21
N ALA A 391 -5.22 -11.54 6.29
CA ALA A 391 -6.08 -12.65 6.72
C ALA A 391 -7.54 -12.23 6.95
N TYR A 392 -7.79 -11.12 7.65
CA TYR A 392 -9.17 -10.64 7.86
C TYR A 392 -9.84 -10.16 6.57
N ARG A 393 -9.08 -9.56 5.65
CA ARG A 393 -9.61 -9.20 4.32
C ARG A 393 -9.95 -10.44 3.49
N HIS A 394 -9.12 -11.48 3.56
CA HIS A 394 -9.36 -12.75 2.88
C HIS A 394 -10.65 -13.41 3.40
N THR A 395 -10.84 -13.50 4.72
CA THR A 395 -12.08 -14.06 5.29
C THR A 395 -13.31 -13.18 5.02
N ALA A 396 -13.16 -11.85 5.02
CA ALA A 396 -14.27 -10.96 4.69
C ALA A 396 -14.72 -11.13 3.23
N GLY A 397 -13.78 -11.26 2.28
CA GLY A 397 -14.11 -11.57 0.89
C GLY A 397 -14.80 -12.93 0.73
N TYR A 398 -14.31 -13.94 1.46
CA TYR A 398 -14.92 -15.27 1.49
C TYR A 398 -16.37 -15.25 2.01
N ASP A 399 -16.59 -14.61 3.16
CA ASP A 399 -17.92 -14.54 3.79
C ASP A 399 -18.90 -13.71 2.93
N VAL A 400 -18.45 -12.66 2.26
CA VAL A 400 -19.27 -11.91 1.29
C VAL A 400 -19.71 -12.81 0.14
N ALA A 401 -18.80 -13.61 -0.43
CA ALA A 401 -19.14 -14.53 -1.51
C ALA A 401 -20.17 -15.60 -1.07
N VAL A 402 -19.97 -16.20 0.10
CA VAL A 402 -20.91 -17.19 0.66
C VAL A 402 -22.27 -16.57 0.95
N ALA A 403 -22.32 -15.41 1.61
CA ALA A 403 -23.57 -14.72 1.93
C ALA A 403 -24.34 -14.30 0.67
N SER A 404 -23.63 -13.74 -0.33
CA SER A 404 -24.22 -13.40 -1.62
C SER A 404 -24.77 -14.63 -2.33
N TRP A 405 -24.04 -15.75 -2.39
CA TRP A 405 -24.54 -16.96 -3.03
C TRP A 405 -25.74 -17.55 -2.28
N MET A 406 -25.70 -17.61 -0.94
CA MET A 406 -26.81 -18.11 -0.14
C MET A 406 -28.10 -17.30 -0.38
N GLY A 407 -28.02 -15.97 -0.32
CA GLY A 407 -29.20 -15.10 -0.46
C GLY A 407 -29.72 -14.93 -1.89
N ASN A 408 -28.93 -15.28 -2.92
CA ASN A 408 -29.34 -15.20 -4.32
C ASN A 408 -29.71 -16.55 -4.94
N VAL A 409 -29.12 -17.66 -4.47
CA VAL A 409 -29.25 -18.98 -5.09
C VAL A 409 -29.93 -19.98 -4.16
N LEU A 410 -29.41 -20.16 -2.93
CA LEU A 410 -29.89 -21.19 -2.02
C LEU A 410 -31.25 -20.84 -1.37
N ALA A 411 -31.37 -19.58 -0.93
CA ALA A 411 -32.53 -19.02 -0.27
C ALA A 411 -32.79 -17.61 -0.85
N PRO A 412 -33.33 -17.51 -2.09
CA PRO A 412 -33.50 -16.23 -2.77
C PRO A 412 -34.42 -15.29 -2.00
N GLU A 413 -33.85 -14.22 -1.43
CA GLU A 413 -34.56 -13.13 -0.75
C GLU A 413 -34.73 -11.95 -1.70
N ILE A 414 -35.53 -12.15 -2.74
CA ILE A 414 -35.69 -11.19 -3.84
C ILE A 414 -37.05 -10.51 -3.74
N ASP A 415 -37.06 -9.19 -3.60
CA ASP A 415 -38.30 -8.41 -3.63
C ASP A 415 -38.94 -8.51 -5.03
N ALA A 416 -40.19 -8.98 -5.08
CA ALA A 416 -41.02 -8.89 -6.28
C ALA A 416 -41.46 -7.42 -6.47
N VAL A 417 -40.75 -6.67 -7.31
CA VAL A 417 -41.10 -5.28 -7.61
C VAL A 417 -42.06 -5.24 -8.80
N GLY A 418 -43.35 -4.99 -8.53
CA GLY A 418 -44.35 -4.54 -9.53
C GLY A 418 -45.18 -5.65 -10.20
N THR A 419 -46.48 -5.39 -10.33
CA THR A 419 -47.54 -6.31 -10.82
C THR A 419 -47.83 -6.21 -12.33
N ASP A 420 -46.94 -5.62 -13.14
CA ASP A 420 -47.13 -5.57 -14.59
C ASP A 420 -46.53 -6.83 -15.24
N GLU A 421 -47.42 -7.72 -15.71
CA GLU A 421 -47.13 -9.05 -16.28
C GLU A 421 -46.24 -9.06 -17.54
N ALA A 422 -45.77 -7.90 -18.03
CA ALA A 422 -45.12 -7.78 -19.34
C ALA A 422 -43.58 -7.74 -19.32
N ALA A 423 -42.94 -7.65 -18.15
CA ALA A 423 -41.49 -7.76 -18.06
C ALA A 423 -41.12 -8.31 -16.68
N ALA A 424 -40.91 -9.61 -16.56
CA ALA A 424 -40.35 -10.16 -15.33
C ALA A 424 -38.95 -9.54 -15.11
N PRO A 425 -38.62 -9.08 -13.89
CA PRO A 425 -37.22 -8.99 -13.55
C PRO A 425 -36.94 -9.72 -12.24
N ALA A 426 -35.93 -10.60 -12.27
CA ALA A 426 -35.11 -10.90 -11.11
C ALA A 426 -34.89 -9.62 -10.29
N GLY A 427 -35.51 -9.54 -9.12
CA GLY A 427 -35.40 -8.40 -8.22
C GLY A 427 -34.01 -8.30 -7.60
N PHE A 428 -33.81 -7.28 -6.78
CA PHE A 428 -32.56 -7.09 -6.03
C PHE A 428 -32.60 -7.87 -4.71
N PRO A 429 -31.47 -8.42 -4.25
CA PRO A 429 -31.43 -9.13 -2.98
C PRO A 429 -31.63 -8.17 -1.80
N SER A 430 -32.19 -8.70 -0.71
CA SER A 430 -32.34 -8.03 0.59
C SER A 430 -31.01 -7.52 1.17
N TRP A 431 -29.90 -8.19 0.84
CA TRP A 431 -28.55 -7.84 1.27
C TRP A 431 -27.57 -7.86 0.10
N ILE A 432 -26.71 -6.84 0.05
CA ILE A 432 -25.59 -6.77 -0.89
C ILE A 432 -24.29 -6.46 -0.15
N GLY A 433 -23.26 -7.22 -0.50
CA GLY A 433 -21.89 -6.99 -0.07
C GLY A 433 -20.95 -7.05 -1.27
N ALA A 434 -19.93 -6.21 -1.26
CA ALA A 434 -18.88 -6.21 -2.27
C ALA A 434 -17.56 -5.83 -1.60
N THR A 435 -16.46 -6.38 -2.14
CA THR A 435 -15.11 -6.05 -1.71
C THR A 435 -14.28 -5.63 -2.90
N TRP A 436 -13.35 -4.71 -2.68
CA TRP A 436 -12.44 -4.26 -3.70
C TRP A 436 -11.01 -4.19 -3.17
N GLN A 437 -10.05 -4.41 -4.05
CA GLN A 437 -8.62 -4.28 -3.77
C GLN A 437 -8.07 -3.03 -4.44
N ARG A 438 -7.24 -2.28 -3.72
CA ARG A 438 -6.62 -1.08 -4.28
C ARG A 438 -5.61 -1.48 -5.36
N ARG A 439 -5.80 -1.00 -6.58
CA ARG A 439 -4.85 -1.17 -7.70
C ARG A 439 -3.78 -0.08 -7.71
N ALA A 440 -4.18 1.18 -7.50
CA ALA A 440 -3.26 2.32 -7.52
C ALA A 440 -3.73 3.47 -6.62
N GLY A 441 -2.79 4.28 -6.09
CA GLY A 441 -3.13 5.63 -5.62
C GLY A 441 -3.21 6.58 -6.80
N LEU A 442 -4.13 7.54 -6.76
CA LEU A 442 -4.22 8.58 -7.78
C LEU A 442 -3.61 9.86 -7.22
N ARG A 443 -3.13 10.73 -8.12
CA ARG A 443 -2.51 12.01 -7.76
C ARG A 443 -3.46 12.89 -6.91
N TYR A 444 -4.74 12.87 -7.24
CA TYR A 444 -5.84 13.51 -6.54
C TYR A 444 -7.18 12.95 -7.09
N GLY A 445 -8.30 13.31 -6.45
CA GLY A 445 -9.67 12.97 -6.86
C GLY A 445 -10.19 13.86 -7.97
N GLU A 446 -11.47 14.23 -7.90
CA GLU A 446 -12.06 15.13 -8.89
C GLU A 446 -11.36 16.51 -8.91
N ASN A 447 -10.91 16.96 -7.73
CA ASN A 447 -10.19 18.21 -7.53
C ASN A 447 -8.83 17.99 -6.81
N PRO A 448 -7.82 18.85 -7.03
CA PRO A 448 -6.45 18.68 -6.50
C PRO A 448 -6.31 18.53 -4.99
N HIS A 449 -7.27 19.03 -4.21
CA HIS A 449 -7.25 18.96 -2.74
C HIS A 449 -7.83 17.66 -2.18
N GLN A 450 -8.42 16.81 -3.03
CA GLN A 450 -9.05 15.55 -2.64
C GLN A 450 -8.08 14.40 -2.93
N ALA A 451 -7.87 13.49 -1.98
CA ALA A 451 -7.12 12.27 -2.22
C ALA A 451 -8.02 11.23 -2.94
N ALA A 452 -7.43 10.37 -3.79
CA ALA A 452 -8.17 9.30 -4.46
C ALA A 452 -7.30 8.07 -4.75
N ALA A 453 -7.96 6.96 -5.06
CA ALA A 453 -7.35 5.69 -5.41
C ALA A 453 -8.26 4.91 -6.36
N LEU A 454 -7.66 4.09 -7.23
CA LEU A 454 -8.38 3.12 -8.05
C LEU A 454 -8.48 1.80 -7.30
N TYR A 455 -9.68 1.22 -7.30
CA TYR A 455 -9.99 -0.08 -6.74
C TYR A 455 -10.53 -1.02 -7.82
N ILE A 456 -10.21 -2.30 -7.71
CA ILE A 456 -10.68 -3.37 -8.59
C ILE A 456 -11.45 -4.42 -7.79
N GLY A 457 -12.53 -4.94 -8.36
CA GLY A 457 -13.29 -6.04 -7.75
C GLY A 457 -12.55 -7.37 -7.83
N THR A 458 -13.01 -8.37 -7.07
CA THR A 458 -12.56 -9.76 -7.18
C THR A 458 -13.32 -10.48 -8.31
N GLY A 459 -12.61 -11.15 -9.23
CA GLY A 459 -13.22 -11.85 -10.37
C GLY A 459 -12.68 -11.36 -11.72
N ASP A 460 -13.46 -11.54 -12.80
CA ASP A 460 -13.11 -11.00 -14.12
C ASP A 460 -13.01 -9.47 -14.05
N THR A 461 -11.79 -8.95 -14.20
CA THR A 461 -11.46 -7.54 -14.01
C THR A 461 -11.76 -6.69 -15.24
N GLY A 462 -12.58 -7.19 -16.16
CA GLY A 462 -13.01 -6.50 -17.37
C GLY A 462 -13.48 -5.06 -17.14
N GLY A 463 -13.46 -4.28 -18.22
CA GLY A 463 -13.78 -2.85 -18.17
C GLY A 463 -12.60 -1.97 -17.76
N LEU A 464 -12.88 -0.70 -17.49
CA LEU A 464 -11.83 0.31 -17.43
C LEU A 464 -10.90 0.17 -16.21
N ALA A 465 -11.42 -0.35 -15.09
CA ALA A 465 -10.62 -0.55 -13.88
C ALA A 465 -9.52 -1.61 -14.06
N GLY A 466 -9.69 -2.56 -15.00
CA GLY A 466 -8.70 -3.55 -15.42
C GLY A 466 -7.93 -3.19 -16.68
N ALA A 467 -8.14 -2.00 -17.26
CA ALA A 467 -7.49 -1.56 -18.49
C ALA A 467 -5.97 -1.67 -18.41
N GLU A 468 -5.35 -2.01 -19.54
CA GLU A 468 -3.91 -1.98 -19.72
C GLU A 468 -3.51 -0.64 -20.33
N GLN A 469 -2.60 0.07 -19.65
CA GLN A 469 -2.08 1.33 -20.15
C GLN A 469 -0.82 1.08 -20.99
N LEU A 470 -0.93 1.30 -22.30
CA LEU A 470 0.12 1.06 -23.28
C LEU A 470 1.09 2.24 -23.44
N HIS A 471 0.64 3.46 -23.12
CA HIS A 471 1.44 4.69 -23.23
C HIS A 471 0.93 5.82 -22.31
N GLY A 472 1.73 6.87 -22.15
CA GLY A 472 1.32 8.13 -21.54
C GLY A 472 1.63 8.28 -20.05
N LYS A 473 1.18 9.39 -19.48
CA LYS A 473 1.26 9.69 -18.04
C LYS A 473 0.28 8.84 -17.24
N GLU A 474 0.43 8.75 -15.92
CA GLU A 474 -0.58 8.15 -15.05
C GLU A 474 -1.99 8.75 -15.28
N MET A 475 -3.00 7.89 -15.20
CA MET A 475 -4.41 8.27 -15.26
C MET A 475 -4.82 9.10 -14.04
N SER A 476 -5.57 10.18 -14.25
CA SER A 476 -6.23 10.93 -13.16
C SER A 476 -7.62 10.36 -12.85
N TYR A 477 -8.24 10.79 -11.75
CA TYR A 477 -9.61 10.42 -11.40
C TYR A 477 -10.61 10.76 -12.51
N ASN A 478 -10.58 11.99 -13.01
CA ASN A 478 -11.49 12.43 -14.09
C ASN A 478 -11.21 11.70 -15.40
N ASN A 479 -9.96 11.30 -15.66
CA ASN A 479 -9.67 10.47 -16.84
C ASN A 479 -10.38 9.12 -16.76
N TYR A 480 -10.51 8.50 -15.58
CA TYR A 480 -11.27 7.26 -15.44
C TYR A 480 -12.78 7.50 -15.64
N VAL A 481 -13.34 8.56 -15.05
CA VAL A 481 -14.77 8.89 -15.21
C VAL A 481 -15.11 9.15 -16.68
N ASP A 482 -14.33 9.98 -17.36
CA ASP A 482 -14.57 10.34 -18.77
C ASP A 482 -14.35 9.14 -19.71
N ALA A 483 -13.34 8.31 -19.43
CA ALA A 483 -13.07 7.12 -20.24
C ALA A 483 -14.15 6.04 -20.08
N ASP A 484 -14.74 5.90 -18.88
CA ASP A 484 -15.81 4.91 -18.65
C ASP A 484 -17.10 5.36 -19.36
N ALA A 485 -17.42 6.65 -19.28
CA ALA A 485 -18.52 7.26 -20.03
C ALA A 485 -18.32 7.13 -21.55
N ALA A 486 -17.11 7.42 -22.05
CA ALA A 486 -16.81 7.30 -23.48
C ALA A 486 -16.89 5.85 -23.95
N TRP A 487 -16.34 4.92 -23.16
CA TRP A 487 -16.37 3.50 -23.47
C TRP A 487 -17.79 2.96 -23.56
N ARG A 488 -18.67 3.34 -22.63
CA ARG A 488 -20.10 3.00 -22.66
C ARG A 488 -20.77 3.59 -23.90
N ALA A 489 -20.67 4.89 -24.12
CA ALA A 489 -21.32 5.57 -25.25
C ALA A 489 -20.91 5.00 -26.62
N ALA A 490 -19.64 4.63 -26.81
CA ALA A 490 -19.19 4.01 -28.05
C ALA A 490 -19.80 2.60 -28.25
N HIS A 491 -20.11 1.89 -27.18
CA HIS A 491 -20.66 0.53 -27.20
C HIS A 491 -22.20 0.45 -27.17
N ASP A 492 -22.88 1.57 -26.94
CA ASP A 492 -24.34 1.68 -27.12
C ASP A 492 -24.75 1.54 -28.61
N HIS A 493 -23.77 1.57 -29.53
CA HIS A 493 -23.98 1.36 -30.96
C HIS A 493 -23.35 0.06 -31.45
N GLU A 494 -24.07 -0.69 -32.28
CA GLU A 494 -23.55 -1.89 -32.94
C GLU A 494 -22.54 -1.57 -34.06
N ALA A 495 -22.82 -0.52 -34.83
CA ALA A 495 -21.95 -0.05 -35.91
C ALA A 495 -20.59 0.47 -35.37
N PRO A 496 -19.52 0.50 -36.18
CA PRO A 496 -18.27 1.16 -35.80
C PRO A 496 -18.52 2.59 -35.31
N CYS A 497 -18.17 2.85 -34.06
CA CYS A 497 -18.53 4.07 -33.34
C CYS A 497 -17.31 4.66 -32.63
N VAL A 498 -17.25 5.98 -32.62
CA VAL A 498 -16.31 6.77 -31.82
C VAL A 498 -17.10 7.77 -30.99
N ALA A 499 -16.81 7.79 -29.68
CA ALA A 499 -17.35 8.75 -28.73
C ALA A 499 -16.23 9.63 -28.18
N ILE A 500 -16.45 10.94 -28.14
CA ILE A 500 -15.55 11.94 -27.57
C ILE A 500 -16.25 12.59 -26.38
N ILE A 501 -15.70 12.39 -25.18
CA ILE A 501 -16.24 12.87 -23.91
C ILE A 501 -15.31 13.91 -23.28
N LYS A 502 -15.90 14.89 -22.60
CA LYS A 502 -15.18 15.81 -21.73
C LYS A 502 -16.04 16.17 -20.52
N HIS A 503 -15.51 15.96 -19.31
CA HIS A 503 -16.23 16.23 -18.06
C HIS A 503 -17.60 15.53 -18.01
N ALA A 504 -17.61 14.23 -18.34
CA ALA A 504 -18.77 13.35 -18.42
C ALA A 504 -19.86 13.76 -19.43
N ASN A 505 -19.57 14.68 -20.35
CA ASN A 505 -20.50 15.12 -21.40
C ASN A 505 -19.96 14.80 -22.81
N PRO A 506 -20.81 14.36 -23.75
CA PRO A 506 -20.41 14.12 -25.13
C PRO A 506 -20.12 15.44 -25.86
N CYS A 507 -18.91 15.56 -26.40
CA CYS A 507 -18.54 16.59 -27.37
C CYS A 507 -18.94 16.16 -28.79
N GLY A 508 -18.96 14.85 -29.05
CA GLY A 508 -19.39 14.28 -30.32
C GLY A 508 -19.37 12.76 -30.27
N ILE A 509 -20.38 12.16 -30.91
CA ILE A 509 -20.50 10.72 -31.10
C ILE A 509 -20.85 10.52 -32.57
N ALA A 510 -20.20 9.57 -33.24
CA ALA A 510 -20.55 9.24 -34.60
C ALA A 510 -20.33 7.76 -34.90
N VAL A 511 -21.25 7.23 -35.70
CA VAL A 511 -21.14 5.91 -36.34
C VAL A 511 -20.67 6.05 -37.78
N ALA A 512 -20.05 5.00 -38.30
CA ALA A 512 -19.72 4.87 -39.72
C ALA A 512 -20.21 3.53 -40.26
N THR A 513 -20.61 3.51 -41.53
CA THR A 513 -21.05 2.29 -42.22
C THR A 513 -19.83 1.51 -42.68
N VAL A 514 -19.83 0.20 -42.41
CA VAL A 514 -18.76 -0.69 -42.89
C VAL A 514 -18.89 -0.82 -44.40
N SER A 515 -17.85 -0.47 -45.14
CA SER A 515 -17.76 -0.83 -46.56
C SER A 515 -17.15 -2.23 -46.71
N ASP A 516 -17.54 -2.97 -47.76
CA ASP A 516 -17.00 -4.32 -48.07
C ASP A 516 -15.46 -4.35 -48.26
N ALA A 517 -14.80 -3.19 -48.29
CA ALA A 517 -13.37 -3.02 -48.52
C ALA A 517 -12.60 -2.41 -47.33
N ASP A 518 -13.10 -2.50 -46.09
CA ASP A 518 -12.43 -1.93 -44.90
C ASP A 518 -11.16 -2.67 -44.43
N ALA A 519 -10.35 -3.13 -45.38
CA ALA A 519 -9.03 -3.70 -45.11
C ALA A 519 -8.01 -2.67 -44.57
N THR A 520 -8.33 -1.37 -44.65
CA THR A 520 -7.44 -0.26 -44.27
C THR A 520 -7.81 0.41 -42.94
N GLY A 521 -8.90 -0.02 -42.28
CA GLY A 521 -9.40 0.62 -41.06
C GLY A 521 -9.88 2.05 -41.29
N ALA A 522 -10.38 2.36 -42.50
CA ALA A 522 -10.89 3.67 -42.88
C ALA A 522 -12.21 3.99 -42.18
N THR A 523 -13.03 2.97 -41.89
CA THR A 523 -14.34 3.17 -41.28
C THR A 523 -14.25 3.83 -39.90
N ILE A 524 -13.34 3.37 -39.04
CA ILE A 524 -13.22 3.96 -37.70
C ILE A 524 -12.58 5.35 -37.71
N ALA A 525 -11.70 5.61 -38.67
CA ALA A 525 -11.15 6.95 -38.90
C ALA A 525 -12.22 7.92 -39.43
N GLU A 526 -13.19 7.44 -40.20
CA GLU A 526 -14.36 8.24 -40.59
C GLU A 526 -15.27 8.54 -39.39
N ALA A 527 -15.58 7.55 -38.55
CA ALA A 527 -16.34 7.75 -37.32
C ALA A 527 -15.67 8.79 -36.41
N HIS A 528 -14.35 8.69 -36.21
CA HIS A 528 -13.60 9.70 -35.44
C HIS A 528 -13.71 11.10 -36.04
N ARG A 529 -13.50 11.25 -37.36
CA ARG A 529 -13.61 12.54 -38.04
C ARG A 529 -14.99 13.18 -37.84
N LYS A 530 -16.05 12.41 -38.07
CA LYS A 530 -17.44 12.88 -37.88
C LYS A 530 -17.71 13.27 -36.43
N ALA A 531 -17.27 12.47 -35.46
CA ALA A 531 -17.43 12.77 -34.04
C ALA A 531 -16.67 14.05 -33.65
N HIS A 532 -15.45 14.24 -34.16
CA HIS A 532 -14.66 15.44 -33.90
C HIS A 532 -15.27 16.71 -34.53
N GLU A 533 -15.86 16.60 -35.73
CA GLU A 533 -16.51 17.71 -36.44
C GLU A 533 -17.78 18.23 -35.73
N CYS A 534 -18.36 17.47 -34.80
CA CYS A 534 -19.52 17.90 -33.99
C CYS A 534 -19.21 19.14 -33.14
N ASP A 535 -18.13 19.08 -32.35
CA ASP A 535 -17.60 20.22 -31.60
C ASP A 535 -16.07 20.10 -31.42
N PRO A 536 -15.28 20.57 -32.40
CA PRO A 536 -13.82 20.49 -32.34
C PRO A 536 -13.21 21.25 -31.17
N VAL A 537 -13.87 22.32 -30.70
CA VAL A 537 -13.38 23.17 -29.61
C VAL A 537 -13.51 22.43 -28.28
N SER A 538 -14.66 21.80 -28.02
CA SER A 538 -14.85 21.00 -26.83
C SER A 538 -14.01 19.72 -26.86
N ALA A 539 -13.84 19.09 -28.03
CA ALA A 539 -13.00 17.89 -28.19
C ALA A 539 -11.52 18.11 -27.82
N PHE A 540 -11.02 19.35 -27.82
CA PHE A 540 -9.66 19.66 -27.37
C PHE A 540 -9.48 19.30 -25.88
N GLY A 541 -8.60 18.36 -25.60
CA GLY A 541 -8.36 17.79 -24.27
C GLY A 541 -9.41 16.77 -23.83
N GLY A 542 -10.22 16.28 -24.78
CA GLY A 542 -11.21 15.24 -24.53
C GLY A 542 -10.61 13.85 -24.35
N VAL A 543 -11.50 12.91 -24.01
CA VAL A 543 -11.27 11.48 -23.94
C VAL A 543 -12.00 10.81 -25.10
N ILE A 544 -11.27 10.00 -25.87
CA ILE A 544 -11.79 9.32 -27.05
C ILE A 544 -11.94 7.83 -26.73
N ALA A 545 -13.09 7.24 -27.04
CA ALA A 545 -13.29 5.81 -27.02
C ALA A 545 -13.83 5.30 -28.35
N THR A 546 -13.48 4.05 -28.68
CA THR A 546 -14.01 3.34 -29.84
C THR A 546 -14.46 1.92 -29.49
N ASN A 547 -15.49 1.42 -30.18
CA ASN A 547 -15.96 0.04 -30.07
C ASN A 547 -15.30 -0.92 -31.07
N ARG A 548 -14.29 -0.46 -31.82
CA ARG A 548 -13.49 -1.25 -32.78
C ARG A 548 -12.00 -0.94 -32.61
N GLU A 549 -11.16 -1.69 -33.31
CA GLU A 549 -9.72 -1.46 -33.34
C GLU A 549 -9.38 -0.05 -33.84
N VAL A 550 -8.44 0.64 -33.18
CA VAL A 550 -7.91 1.92 -33.68
C VAL A 550 -6.94 1.65 -34.83
N SER A 551 -7.27 2.18 -36.00
CA SER A 551 -6.43 2.09 -37.20
C SER A 551 -5.32 3.15 -37.23
N VAL A 552 -4.31 2.95 -38.07
CA VAL A 552 -3.25 3.95 -38.30
C VAL A 552 -3.82 5.30 -38.78
N PRO A 553 -4.75 5.35 -39.77
CA PRO A 553 -5.34 6.62 -40.19
C PRO A 553 -6.09 7.35 -39.06
N MET A 554 -6.81 6.63 -38.21
CA MET A 554 -7.46 7.25 -37.03
C MET A 554 -6.41 7.78 -36.05
N ALA A 555 -5.37 7.01 -35.77
CA ALA A 555 -4.28 7.42 -34.88
C ALA A 555 -3.58 8.69 -35.39
N GLU A 556 -3.41 8.83 -36.71
CA GLU A 556 -2.86 10.05 -37.34
C GLU A 556 -3.75 11.26 -37.09
N GLN A 557 -5.07 11.14 -37.31
CA GLN A 557 -6.03 12.21 -37.02
C GLN A 557 -6.01 12.61 -35.53
N VAL A 558 -6.03 11.64 -34.61
CA VAL A 558 -5.96 11.90 -33.17
C VAL A 558 -4.63 12.59 -32.81
N SER A 559 -3.55 12.25 -33.50
CA SER A 559 -2.23 12.87 -33.27
C SER A 559 -2.14 14.33 -33.71
N GLU A 560 -3.15 14.87 -34.41
CA GLU A 560 -3.24 16.29 -34.72
C GLU A 560 -3.93 17.09 -33.60
N VAL A 561 -4.78 16.44 -32.79
CA VAL A 561 -5.61 17.07 -31.75
C VAL A 561 -5.06 16.82 -30.35
N PHE A 562 -5.07 17.80 -29.46
CA PHE A 562 -4.71 17.54 -28.06
C PHE A 562 -5.76 16.60 -27.43
N THR A 563 -5.35 15.42 -27.00
CA THR A 563 -6.21 14.38 -26.43
C THR A 563 -5.62 13.89 -25.12
N GLU A 564 -6.44 13.77 -24.09
CA GLU A 564 -5.99 13.31 -22.76
C GLU A 564 -5.86 11.78 -22.71
N VAL A 565 -6.87 11.07 -23.25
CA VAL A 565 -6.99 9.60 -23.22
C VAL A 565 -7.58 9.08 -24.52
N VAL A 566 -7.08 7.95 -25.00
CA VAL A 566 -7.64 7.12 -26.07
C VAL A 566 -7.87 5.72 -25.52
N VAL A 567 -9.11 5.22 -25.61
CA VAL A 567 -9.54 3.90 -25.17
C VAL A 567 -10.03 3.08 -26.36
N ALA A 568 -9.58 1.83 -26.47
CA ALA A 568 -9.99 0.93 -27.53
C ALA A 568 -9.91 -0.57 -27.12
N PRO A 569 -10.64 -1.46 -27.81
CA PRO A 569 -10.46 -2.90 -27.67
C PRO A 569 -9.08 -3.38 -28.14
N SER A 570 -8.57 -2.79 -29.21
CA SER A 570 -7.25 -3.10 -29.78
C SER A 570 -6.71 -1.93 -30.61
N TYR A 571 -5.46 -2.04 -31.04
CA TYR A 571 -4.75 -1.08 -31.88
C TYR A 571 -4.06 -1.85 -33.00
N ALA A 572 -4.22 -1.38 -34.24
CA ALA A 572 -3.55 -1.97 -35.39
C ALA A 572 -2.03 -1.75 -35.31
N ASP A 573 -1.26 -2.60 -36.00
CA ASP A 573 0.19 -2.45 -36.13
C ASP A 573 0.54 -1.05 -36.67
N GLY A 574 1.39 -0.30 -35.95
CA GLY A 574 1.75 1.07 -36.31
C GLY A 574 0.90 2.17 -35.64
N ALA A 575 -0.32 1.86 -35.17
CA ALA A 575 -1.22 2.86 -34.60
C ALA A 575 -0.75 3.37 -33.24
N LEU A 576 -0.22 2.46 -32.40
CA LEU A 576 0.34 2.81 -31.10
C LEU A 576 1.57 3.71 -31.26
N GLU A 577 2.45 3.43 -32.22
CA GLU A 577 3.64 4.23 -32.52
C GLU A 577 3.28 5.65 -32.95
N VAL A 578 2.19 5.81 -33.71
CA VAL A 578 1.67 7.13 -34.10
C VAL A 578 1.17 7.90 -32.88
N LEU A 579 0.31 7.29 -32.05
CA LEU A 579 -0.21 7.92 -30.83
C LEU A 579 0.92 8.26 -29.83
N ALA A 580 1.94 7.40 -29.74
CA ALA A 580 3.06 7.56 -28.83
C ALA A 580 3.95 8.78 -29.14
N ARG A 581 3.82 9.37 -30.35
CA ARG A 581 4.49 10.65 -30.70
C ARG A 581 4.11 11.77 -29.73
N LYS A 582 2.92 11.72 -29.12
CA LYS A 582 2.53 12.62 -28.03
C LYS A 582 2.89 12.00 -26.68
N LYS A 583 3.86 12.61 -25.98
CA LYS A 583 4.37 12.10 -24.69
C LYS A 583 3.29 11.84 -23.62
N ASN A 584 2.21 12.64 -23.60
CA ASN A 584 1.29 12.68 -22.47
C ASN A 584 -0.02 11.90 -22.67
N VAL A 585 -0.40 11.56 -23.90
CA VAL A 585 -1.69 10.90 -24.19
C VAL A 585 -1.70 9.52 -23.56
N ARG A 586 -2.75 9.19 -22.79
CA ARG A 586 -2.90 7.83 -22.24
C ARG A 586 -3.56 6.97 -23.29
N VAL A 587 -2.92 5.87 -23.64
CA VAL A 587 -3.45 4.90 -24.60
C VAL A 587 -3.81 3.65 -23.82
N LEU A 588 -5.10 3.31 -23.80
CA LEU A 588 -5.64 2.25 -22.96
C LEU A 588 -6.26 1.15 -23.81
N ARG A 589 -5.85 -0.09 -23.54
CA ARG A 589 -6.50 -1.28 -24.07
C ARG A 589 -7.48 -1.84 -23.04
N VAL A 590 -8.74 -2.00 -23.46
CA VAL A 590 -9.82 -2.58 -22.64
C VAL A 590 -10.36 -3.81 -23.35
N SER A 591 -10.27 -4.99 -22.73
CA SER A 591 -10.82 -6.21 -23.32
C SER A 591 -12.33 -6.32 -23.06
N GLY A 592 -13.05 -6.92 -24.01
CA GLY A 592 -14.49 -7.19 -23.90
C GLY A 592 -15.38 -5.99 -24.28
N ARG A 593 -16.65 -6.07 -23.91
CA ARG A 593 -17.64 -4.98 -23.98
C ARG A 593 -17.92 -4.47 -22.56
N PRO A 594 -18.49 -3.26 -22.37
CA PRO A 594 -19.03 -2.88 -21.07
C PRO A 594 -19.94 -4.00 -20.53
N GLY A 595 -19.69 -4.43 -19.28
CA GLY A 595 -20.42 -5.57 -18.71
C GLY A 595 -21.92 -5.34 -18.62
N LEU A 596 -22.70 -6.40 -18.80
CA LEU A 596 -24.11 -6.47 -18.44
C LEU A 596 -24.20 -6.52 -16.90
N GLY A 597 -25.08 -5.74 -16.28
CA GLY A 597 -25.21 -5.82 -14.82
C GLY A 597 -25.89 -4.64 -14.15
N ALA A 598 -25.68 -4.56 -12.84
CA ALA A 598 -26.21 -3.51 -11.99
C ALA A 598 -25.31 -2.26 -12.00
N GLU A 599 -25.94 -1.09 -11.96
CA GLU A 599 -25.29 0.20 -11.76
C GLU A 599 -25.46 0.63 -10.30
N MET A 600 -24.36 1.09 -9.71
CA MET A 600 -24.29 1.48 -8.30
C MET A 600 -24.11 3.00 -8.20
N ARG A 601 -25.03 3.68 -7.50
CA ARG A 601 -24.96 5.13 -7.27
C ARG A 601 -25.00 5.43 -5.77
N GLN A 602 -23.87 5.89 -5.24
CA GLN A 602 -23.79 6.28 -3.84
C GLN A 602 -24.67 7.51 -3.58
N ILE A 603 -25.39 7.50 -2.45
CA ILE A 603 -26.09 8.64 -1.87
C ILE A 603 -25.68 8.82 -0.42
N SER A 604 -26.01 9.96 0.20
CA SER A 604 -25.71 10.18 1.61
C SER A 604 -26.40 9.11 2.48
N GLY A 605 -25.60 8.33 3.21
CA GLY A 605 -26.10 7.29 4.11
C GLY A 605 -26.45 5.95 3.44
N GLY A 606 -26.27 5.79 2.12
CA GLY A 606 -26.65 4.55 1.45
C GLY A 606 -26.21 4.40 0.00
N LEU A 607 -26.81 3.44 -0.69
CA LEU A 607 -26.50 3.04 -2.07
C LEU A 607 -27.79 2.80 -2.85
N LEU A 608 -27.90 3.39 -4.03
CA LEU A 608 -28.93 3.03 -5.02
C LEU A 608 -28.34 2.01 -5.99
N ILE A 609 -29.16 1.02 -6.35
CA ILE A 609 -28.79 -0.02 -7.31
C ILE A 609 -29.92 -0.14 -8.32
N GLN A 610 -29.56 -0.12 -9.59
CA GLN A 610 -30.50 -0.32 -10.70
C GLN A 610 -29.87 -1.22 -11.74
N ARG A 611 -30.68 -1.73 -12.66
CA ARG A 611 -30.13 -2.35 -13.88
C ARG A 611 -29.51 -1.26 -14.73
N ARG A 612 -28.39 -1.57 -15.37
CA ARG A 612 -27.83 -0.69 -16.38
C ARG A 612 -28.81 -0.58 -17.54
N ASP A 613 -29.01 0.65 -18.01
CA ASP A 613 -29.73 0.91 -19.25
C ASP A 613 -28.86 0.52 -20.45
N LEU A 614 -29.38 -0.39 -21.27
CA LEU A 614 -28.71 -0.97 -22.43
C LEU A 614 -29.38 -0.57 -23.75
N VAL A 615 -30.39 0.33 -23.71
CA VAL A 615 -31.19 0.70 -24.88
C VAL A 615 -31.84 -0.55 -25.52
N ASP A 616 -32.41 -1.40 -24.67
CA ASP A 616 -33.02 -2.70 -25.03
C ASP A 616 -34.48 -2.82 -24.60
N ALA A 617 -35.10 -1.72 -24.18
CA ALA A 617 -36.51 -1.70 -23.83
C ALA A 617 -37.38 -1.97 -25.06
N PRO A 618 -38.63 -2.46 -24.89
CA PRO A 618 -39.53 -2.68 -26.01
C PRO A 618 -39.75 -1.43 -26.88
N GLY A 619 -39.62 -0.21 -26.34
CA GLY A 619 -39.76 1.04 -27.09
C GLY A 619 -38.52 1.48 -27.86
N ASP A 620 -37.36 0.86 -27.64
CA ASP A 620 -36.11 1.23 -28.31
C ASP A 620 -36.02 0.64 -29.72
N ASP A 621 -36.78 -0.42 -30.01
CA ASP A 621 -36.93 -0.96 -31.36
C ASP A 621 -37.77 -0.01 -32.23
N PRO A 622 -37.18 0.59 -33.29
CA PRO A 622 -37.88 1.55 -34.14
C PRO A 622 -39.10 0.96 -34.85
N ALA A 623 -39.18 -0.38 -35.00
CA ALA A 623 -40.37 -1.05 -35.54
C ALA A 623 -41.61 -0.90 -34.64
N LYS A 624 -41.42 -0.50 -33.37
CA LYS A 624 -42.49 -0.28 -32.38
C LYS A 624 -42.75 1.20 -32.11
N TRP A 625 -42.04 2.12 -32.77
CA TRP A 625 -42.28 3.54 -32.63
C TRP A 625 -43.65 3.94 -33.20
N THR A 626 -44.25 4.96 -32.59
CA THR A 626 -45.51 5.55 -33.07
C THR A 626 -45.23 6.86 -33.79
N LEU A 627 -45.51 6.90 -35.10
CA LEU A 627 -45.46 8.14 -35.87
C LEU A 627 -46.65 9.05 -35.48
N ALA A 628 -46.40 10.02 -34.60
CA ALA A 628 -47.44 10.91 -34.10
C ALA A 628 -47.96 11.90 -35.16
N THR A 629 -47.10 12.32 -36.10
CA THR A 629 -47.43 13.28 -37.17
C THR A 629 -46.38 13.20 -38.29
N GLY A 630 -46.73 13.66 -39.50
CA GLY A 630 -45.85 13.67 -40.68
C GLY A 630 -45.92 12.38 -41.51
N GLU A 631 -45.08 12.30 -42.54
CA GLU A 631 -44.91 11.11 -43.38
C GLU A 631 -43.80 10.21 -42.81
N PRO A 632 -43.85 8.88 -43.06
CA PRO A 632 -42.75 7.99 -42.73
C PRO A 632 -41.43 8.47 -43.33
N VAL A 633 -40.37 8.43 -42.54
CA VAL A 633 -39.03 8.87 -42.96
C VAL A 633 -38.37 7.82 -43.86
N ASP A 634 -37.44 8.26 -44.71
CA ASP A 634 -36.63 7.35 -45.52
C ASP A 634 -35.63 6.53 -44.66
N PRO A 635 -35.04 5.44 -45.18
CA PRO A 635 -34.14 4.60 -44.40
C PRO A 635 -32.89 5.30 -43.84
N ALA A 636 -32.40 6.34 -44.52
CA ALA A 636 -31.23 7.09 -44.06
C ALA A 636 -31.60 7.97 -42.86
N THR A 637 -32.72 8.67 -42.95
CA THR A 637 -33.27 9.48 -41.86
C THR A 637 -33.70 8.61 -40.68
N LEU A 638 -34.25 7.42 -40.92
CA LEU A 638 -34.55 6.46 -39.85
C LEU A 638 -33.28 6.01 -39.13
N ALA A 639 -32.20 5.75 -39.86
CA ALA A 639 -30.91 5.37 -39.29
C ALA A 639 -30.22 6.50 -38.52
N ASP A 640 -30.52 7.77 -38.81
CA ASP A 640 -30.06 8.91 -38.01
C ASP A 640 -30.89 9.11 -36.73
N LEU A 641 -32.17 8.68 -36.73
CA LEU A 641 -33.06 8.74 -35.56
C LEU A 641 -32.78 7.62 -34.55
N VAL A 642 -32.36 6.45 -35.04
CA VAL A 642 -31.95 5.26 -34.27
C VAL A 642 -30.51 5.44 -33.78
#